data_AF-A0A1D2N1C8-F1
#
_entry.id   AF-A0A1D2N1C8-F1
#
_cell.length_a   1.000
_cell.length_b   1.000
_cell.length_c   1.000
_cell.angle_alpha   90.00
_cell.angle_beta   90.00
_cell.angle_gamma   90.00
#
_symmetry.space_group_name_H-M   'P 1'
#
loop_
_entity.id
_entity.type
_entity.pdbx_description
1 polymer ?
#
loop_
_entity_poly.entity_id
_entity_poly.type
_entity_poly.pdbx_seq_one_letter_code
_entity_poly.pdbx_strand_id
1 'polypeptide(L)'
;MTGVGPLTYWISAFVFDYFLLFLVVCVMITCFPIFQSYGIFTTHGGAGVAFVILMVYGLSAIIYSYLFSLYARTVAGGVALVALIHIISGVVFGYIVYFLEIIGTSQAGLLDTAARFRWAGRLFPTFGATMSTMRYIEIASKNGRCNLLSDEAKDFLCNPKSINLPPSLRECCANCKKLGVSCFKPITYISWIHKREALLGPATTKDMVELPGIAQELFFMLIMALIYLTVLMLLEYRIVQRFFEMICQSKTTVFPNTVRDDDVMAEANRVEEMVKNGNVNEDALVVKKLCKSYGSFAAVSNLFFGVHHGECFGLLGVNGAGKTTTFRILTGDETRSAGNVYAFMKSLDEDRIEFLSNIGYCPQFDGIVGVLSGKQMLQLFGRLRGVLAMLANVQCEKYSGGMKRRLGVAMAMIGEPQILLLDEPTSGVDPVSKLQFWNILDSVRDAGQSIILTSHSMEECEALCSRLGIMVNGQLQCIGGVQHLKHKFAQGYTLSIKLKLHCPHTEEQNLDTLKKEIDEKFYPCTLKDIHQNVFQYQLHNTALEWDVVFKTMEDLKQSYSELIEDYSLNETSLEEVFLAFARNQTPNHINVENMEVRGTTQQPQRRFARSGAVTVTCDEPVAGPSRLSQLQQLFPAKGYRKEVVNVAVEDTDSPPDLGPPEAVGVSDPLPRSRSLSVQQPQVKPPASQKRKWTNQLNYLMKEALPFVVRQKAAQTFLNPIDPVELEHSDYFDFIKHPMDLTTIRQRLRNQFYKSASECVSDFQRIVCNVHVYNGHESQAFDDAELLENIFMESLVKMPQPEVELPVPLRGGPRKRKRCSTRSEDRSAGNIILPRVEKLVKKAVESLKPEGPRRRRRAQKASDSDASTDSDDEALSFAELRRLKQVQFLSRQLENTATQLRLVCTEDDGMVEEVYACVDRQIKLAEKQKEWLAIDTMKKFAHKLRKEKDHHDSDFD
;
A
#
# COMPACT_ATOMS: atom_id res chain seq x y z
N MET A 1 -6.14 0.33 16.56
CA MET A 1 -6.80 -0.96 16.17
C MET A 1 -6.39 -2.15 17.01
N THR A 2 -5.15 -2.23 17.49
CA THR A 2 -4.73 -3.27 18.44
C THR A 2 -5.15 -2.97 19.89
N GLY A 3 -5.98 -1.94 20.12
CA GLY A 3 -6.31 -1.47 21.48
C GLY A 3 -5.18 -0.71 22.19
N VAL A 4 -4.03 -0.49 21.53
CA VAL A 4 -2.92 0.28 22.13
C VAL A 4 -3.31 1.75 22.21
N GLY A 5 -3.31 2.31 23.43
CA GLY A 5 -3.56 3.72 23.66
C GLY A 5 -2.46 4.62 23.07
N PRO A 6 -2.79 5.85 22.64
CA PRO A 6 -1.80 6.78 22.06
C PRO A 6 -0.60 7.04 22.99
N LEU A 7 -0.84 7.13 24.30
CA LEU A 7 0.23 7.35 25.28
C LEU A 7 1.27 6.22 25.27
N THR A 8 0.83 4.97 25.29
CA THR A 8 1.73 3.81 25.26
C THR A 8 2.52 3.76 23.96
N TYR A 9 1.88 4.08 22.83
CA TYR A 9 2.53 4.16 21.53
C TYR A 9 3.66 5.20 21.54
N TRP A 10 3.35 6.46 21.87
CA TRP A 10 4.34 7.55 21.82
C TRP A 10 5.45 7.40 22.86
N ILE A 11 5.16 6.91 24.07
CA ILE A 11 6.20 6.64 25.06
C ILE A 11 7.14 5.53 24.58
N SER A 12 6.61 4.46 24.00
CA SER A 12 7.44 3.36 23.50
C SER A 12 8.37 3.80 22.36
N ALA A 13 7.86 4.62 21.44
CA ALA A 13 8.65 5.23 20.37
C ALA A 13 9.72 6.18 20.93
N PHE A 14 9.33 7.07 21.84
CA PHE A 14 10.23 8.04 22.46
C PHE A 14 11.37 7.37 23.22
N VAL A 15 11.08 6.35 24.03
CA VAL A 15 12.11 5.63 24.81
C VAL A 15 13.14 4.99 23.88
N PHE A 16 12.69 4.39 22.78
CA PHE A 16 13.57 3.77 21.80
C PHE A 16 14.45 4.81 21.08
N ASP A 17 13.84 5.90 20.58
CA ASP A 17 14.56 6.96 19.87
C ASP A 17 15.53 7.70 20.79
N TYR A 18 15.14 7.95 22.04
CA TYR A 18 16.00 8.59 23.04
C TYR A 18 17.17 7.69 23.45
N PHE A 19 16.98 6.37 23.49
CA PHE A 19 18.06 5.42 23.71
C PHE A 19 19.05 5.41 22.54
N LEU A 20 18.57 5.43 21.29
CA LEU A 20 19.44 5.55 20.12
C LEU A 20 20.24 6.85 20.12
N LEU A 21 19.58 7.96 20.46
CA LEU A 21 20.25 9.25 20.65
C LEU A 21 21.34 9.15 21.72
N PHE A 22 21.04 8.55 22.87
CA PHE A 22 22.03 8.38 23.94
C PHE A 22 23.28 7.64 23.44
N LEU A 23 23.12 6.55 22.69
CA LEU A 23 24.25 5.83 22.10
C LEU A 23 25.06 6.72 21.15
N VAL A 24 24.40 7.48 20.27
CA VAL A 24 25.07 8.39 19.33
C VAL A 24 25.83 9.48 20.09
N VAL A 25 25.21 10.09 21.11
CA VAL A 25 25.85 11.12 21.94
C VAL A 25 27.05 10.55 22.69
N CYS A 26 26.95 9.34 23.25
CA CYS A 26 28.09 8.68 23.88
C CYS A 26 29.26 8.51 22.90
N VAL A 27 28.99 8.02 21.68
CA VAL A 27 30.02 7.89 20.64
C VAL A 27 30.63 9.26 20.31
N MET A 28 29.83 10.29 20.11
CA MET A 28 30.31 11.65 19.82
C MET A 28 31.21 12.20 20.93
N ILE A 29 30.80 12.08 22.20
CA ILE A 29 31.57 12.55 23.36
C ILE A 29 32.89 11.80 23.50
N THR A 30 32.92 10.48 23.20
CA THR A 30 34.17 9.70 23.21
C THR A 30 35.12 10.04 22.05
N CYS A 31 34.58 10.47 20.90
CA CYS A 31 35.39 10.87 19.76
C CYS A 31 36.03 12.25 19.93
N PHE A 32 35.38 13.21 20.59
CA PHE A 32 35.90 14.59 20.68
C PHE A 32 37.31 14.72 21.29
N PRO A 33 37.68 14.00 22.36
CA PRO A 33 39.04 14.02 22.90
C PRO A 33 40.10 13.52 21.92
N ILE A 34 39.77 12.56 21.04
CA ILE A 34 40.71 11.97 20.07
C ILE A 34 41.16 13.03 19.05
N PHE A 35 40.28 13.96 18.69
CA PHE A 35 40.55 15.00 17.70
C PHE A 35 41.03 16.32 18.30
N GLN A 36 41.23 16.40 19.62
CA GLN A 36 41.69 17.63 20.29
C GLN A 36 43.08 17.48 20.90
N SER A 37 44.04 18.25 20.37
CA SER A 37 45.43 18.28 20.85
C SER A 37 45.61 18.99 22.22
N TYR A 38 44.76 19.97 22.55
CA TYR A 38 45.00 20.92 23.66
C TYR A 38 44.08 20.77 24.89
N GLY A 39 43.31 19.68 25.00
CA GLY A 39 42.50 19.38 26.21
C GLY A 39 41.41 20.41 26.54
N ILE A 40 40.97 21.23 25.57
CA ILE A 40 39.97 22.30 25.76
C ILE A 40 38.61 21.73 26.20
N PHE A 41 38.28 20.51 25.76
CA PHE A 41 37.02 19.83 26.06
C PHE A 41 37.04 19.01 27.36
N THR A 42 38.20 18.46 27.73
CA THR A 42 38.34 17.55 28.89
C THR A 42 38.57 18.27 30.21
N THR A 43 38.92 19.56 30.15
CA THR A 43 39.26 20.36 31.33
C THR A 43 38.01 20.95 32.00
N HIS A 44 38.03 21.03 33.33
CA HIS A 44 36.99 21.65 34.17
C HIS A 44 35.53 21.20 33.90
N GLY A 45 35.33 19.97 33.43
CA GLY A 45 33.99 19.39 33.22
C GLY A 45 33.30 19.77 31.91
N GLY A 46 34.02 20.33 30.92
CA GLY A 46 33.45 20.73 29.63
C GLY A 46 32.71 19.60 28.90
N ALA A 47 33.29 18.39 28.89
CA ALA A 47 32.68 17.21 28.29
C ALA A 47 31.28 16.88 28.86
N GLY A 48 31.12 17.01 30.19
CA GLY A 48 29.82 16.78 30.84
C GLY A 48 28.77 17.79 30.44
N VAL A 49 29.16 19.05 30.23
CA VAL A 49 28.25 20.11 29.79
C VAL A 49 27.82 19.90 28.35
N ALA A 50 28.75 19.54 27.45
CA ALA A 50 28.43 19.19 26.08
C ALA A 50 27.46 18.00 26.01
N PHE A 51 27.65 16.98 26.85
CA PHE A 51 26.72 15.86 27.00
C PHE A 51 25.33 16.32 27.43
N VAL A 52 25.23 17.16 28.47
CA VAL A 52 23.94 17.69 28.95
C VAL A 52 23.22 18.52 27.87
N ILE A 53 23.94 19.39 27.15
CA ILE A 53 23.36 20.18 26.04
C ILE A 53 22.76 19.26 24.98
N LEU A 54 23.50 18.23 24.53
CA LEU A 54 23.03 17.30 23.50
C LEU A 54 21.84 16.44 23.97
N MET A 55 21.86 15.98 25.22
CA MET A 55 20.78 15.15 25.80
C MET A 55 19.48 15.93 26.01
N VAL A 56 19.56 17.18 26.48
CA VAL A 56 18.39 18.07 26.63
C VAL A 56 17.86 18.49 25.27
N TYR A 57 18.76 18.80 24.32
CA TYR A 57 18.38 19.10 22.94
C TYR A 57 17.59 17.94 22.34
N GLY A 58 18.09 16.71 22.42
CA GLY A 58 17.41 15.57 21.81
C GLY A 58 16.09 15.22 22.47
N LEU A 59 15.93 15.42 23.78
CA LEU A 59 14.63 15.27 24.46
C LEU A 59 13.58 16.19 23.82
N SER A 60 13.91 17.46 23.61
CA SER A 60 12.99 18.41 22.99
C SER A 60 12.84 18.22 21.48
N ALA A 61 13.91 17.88 20.77
CA ALA A 61 13.94 17.80 19.31
C ALA A 61 13.21 16.56 18.78
N ILE A 62 13.27 15.43 19.48
CA ILE A 62 12.52 14.22 19.11
C ILE A 62 11.01 14.49 19.19
N ILE A 63 10.54 15.04 20.32
CA ILE A 63 9.11 15.35 20.52
C ILE A 63 8.64 16.42 19.52
N TYR A 64 9.48 17.42 19.25
CA TYR A 64 9.23 18.40 18.20
C TYR A 64 9.10 17.74 16.82
N SER A 65 9.99 16.82 16.47
CA SER A 65 9.94 16.11 15.18
C SER A 65 8.68 15.26 15.02
N TYR A 66 8.20 14.63 16.10
CA TYR A 66 6.93 13.88 16.08
C TYR A 66 5.75 14.78 15.72
N LEU A 67 5.69 16.01 16.26
CA LEU A 67 4.62 16.95 15.97
C LEU A 67 4.53 17.30 14.48
N PHE A 68 5.67 17.51 13.82
CA PHE A 68 5.71 17.83 12.39
C PHE A 68 5.57 16.60 11.49
N SER A 69 5.89 15.40 12.00
CA SER A 69 5.67 14.15 11.25
C SER A 69 4.20 13.91 10.91
N LEU A 70 3.27 14.41 11.73
CA LEU A 70 1.82 14.31 11.50
C LEU A 70 1.34 15.08 10.26
N TYR A 71 2.09 16.10 9.81
CA TYR A 71 1.74 16.90 8.63
C TYR A 71 2.29 16.33 7.33
N ALA A 72 3.34 15.52 7.41
CA ALA A 72 4.01 14.97 6.24
C ALA A 72 3.23 13.80 5.64
N ARG A 73 2.82 13.94 4.37
CA ARG A 73 2.13 12.87 3.64
C ARG A 73 3.06 11.75 3.15
N THR A 74 4.37 12.02 3.05
CA THR A 74 5.39 11.06 2.63
C THR A 74 6.56 11.05 3.60
N VAL A 75 7.19 9.88 3.78
CA VAL A 75 8.33 9.71 4.71
C VAL A 75 9.51 10.61 4.31
N ALA A 76 9.88 10.60 3.03
CA ALA A 76 10.99 11.41 2.51
C ALA A 76 10.70 12.92 2.60
N GLY A 77 9.47 13.32 2.26
CA GLY A 77 9.04 14.72 2.37
C GLY A 77 9.04 15.21 3.82
N GLY A 78 8.62 14.36 4.76
CA GLY A 78 8.64 14.67 6.19
C GLY A 78 10.05 14.89 6.74
N VAL A 79 10.98 14.00 6.42
CA VAL A 79 12.39 14.14 6.81
C VAL A 79 12.99 15.43 6.25
N ALA A 80 12.74 15.72 4.96
CA ALA A 80 13.24 16.94 4.33
C ALA A 80 12.65 18.21 4.95
N LEU A 81 11.34 18.22 5.22
CA LEU A 81 10.65 19.36 5.84
C LEU A 81 11.18 19.63 7.25
N VAL A 82 11.27 18.61 8.09
CA VAL A 82 11.75 18.74 9.47
C VAL A 82 13.22 19.19 9.49
N ALA A 83 14.07 18.63 8.62
CA ALA A 83 15.46 19.06 8.50
C ALA A 83 15.57 20.52 8.06
N LEU A 84 14.79 20.95 7.06
CA LEU A 84 14.78 22.33 6.58
C LEU A 84 14.36 23.31 7.69
N ILE A 85 13.30 22.98 8.42
CA ILE A 85 12.83 23.79 9.55
C ILE A 85 13.93 23.90 10.60
N HIS A 86 14.59 22.79 10.98
CA HIS A 86 15.68 22.82 11.96
C HIS A 86 16.88 23.66 11.53
N ILE A 87 17.25 23.60 10.25
CA ILE A 87 18.37 24.38 9.69
C ILE A 87 18.04 25.88 9.69
N ILE A 88 16.89 26.27 9.14
CA ILE A 88 16.53 27.68 8.96
C ILE A 88 16.18 28.33 10.31
N SER A 89 15.20 27.77 11.03
CA SER A 89 14.66 28.37 12.26
C SER A 89 15.59 28.19 13.47
N GLY A 90 16.45 27.17 13.44
CA GLY A 90 17.37 26.85 14.53
C GLY A 90 18.78 27.37 14.32
N VAL A 91 19.47 26.81 13.32
CA VAL A 91 20.89 27.05 13.11
C VAL A 91 21.13 28.46 12.56
N VAL A 92 20.58 28.77 11.38
CA VAL A 92 20.80 30.07 10.71
C VAL A 92 20.31 31.21 11.59
N PHE A 93 19.09 31.13 12.09
CA PHE A 93 18.53 32.14 12.98
C PHE A 93 19.30 32.26 14.30
N GLY A 94 19.74 31.14 14.89
CA GLY A 94 20.58 31.12 16.08
C GLY A 94 21.90 31.86 15.89
N TYR A 95 22.60 31.62 14.76
CA TYR A 95 23.81 32.37 14.42
C TYR A 95 23.53 33.87 14.26
N ILE A 96 22.48 34.25 13.54
CA ILE A 96 22.11 35.67 13.35
C ILE A 96 21.90 36.34 14.70
N VAL A 97 21.09 35.75 15.58
CA VAL A 97 20.82 36.32 16.92
C VAL A 97 22.10 36.37 17.76
N TYR A 98 22.93 35.33 17.73
CA TYR A 98 24.21 35.34 18.43
C TYR A 98 25.12 36.46 17.93
N PHE A 99 25.26 36.66 16.62
CA PHE A 99 26.04 37.76 16.06
C PHE A 99 25.46 39.14 16.42
N LEU A 100 24.12 39.28 16.43
CA LEU A 100 23.47 40.51 16.89
C LEU A 100 23.73 40.77 18.38
N GLU A 101 23.77 39.75 19.24
CA GLU A 101 24.18 39.89 20.65
C GLU A 101 25.63 40.36 20.77
N ILE A 102 26.53 39.84 19.93
CA ILE A 102 27.95 40.24 19.93
C ILE A 102 28.08 41.72 19.55
N ILE A 103 27.50 42.12 18.42
CA ILE A 103 27.61 43.49 17.89
C ILE A 103 26.86 44.48 18.77
N GLY A 104 25.70 44.07 19.31
CA GLY A 104 24.85 44.88 20.17
C GLY A 104 25.46 45.22 21.52
N THR A 105 26.60 44.63 21.90
CA THR A 105 27.35 45.03 23.11
C THR A 105 27.80 46.49 23.11
N SER A 106 27.87 47.16 21.95
CA SER A 106 28.21 48.59 21.83
C SER A 106 27.00 49.50 21.56
N GLN A 107 25.83 48.95 21.24
CA GLN A 107 24.61 49.72 20.90
C GLN A 107 23.37 49.11 21.56
N ALA A 108 22.79 49.83 22.53
CA ALA A 108 21.66 49.34 23.34
C ALA A 108 20.43 48.93 22.50
N GLY A 109 20.12 49.63 21.40
CA GLY A 109 18.96 49.30 20.55
C GLY A 109 19.09 47.96 19.81
N LEU A 110 20.30 47.59 19.41
CA LEU A 110 20.55 46.31 18.73
C LEU A 110 20.47 45.15 19.72
N LEU A 111 20.87 45.37 20.98
CA LEU A 111 20.76 44.39 22.07
C LEU A 111 19.29 44.09 22.42
N ASP A 112 18.42 45.11 22.47
CA ASP A 112 16.97 44.90 22.68
C ASP A 112 16.34 44.11 21.51
N THR A 113 16.73 44.44 20.28
CA THR A 113 16.27 43.71 19.08
C THR A 113 16.69 42.24 19.12
N ALA A 114 17.94 41.97 19.47
CA ALA A 114 18.44 40.60 19.66
C ALA A 114 17.69 39.86 20.77
N ALA A 115 17.33 40.54 21.86
CA ALA A 115 16.55 39.94 22.95
C ALA A 115 15.14 39.52 22.51
N ARG A 116 14.45 40.32 21.69
CA ARG A 116 13.14 39.96 21.12
C ARG A 116 13.23 38.77 20.17
N PHE A 117 14.22 38.77 19.29
CA PHE A 117 14.46 37.63 18.38
C PHE A 117 14.85 36.36 19.14
N ARG A 118 15.60 36.47 20.24
CA ARG A 118 15.91 35.32 21.11
C ARG A 118 14.65 34.71 21.70
N TRP A 119 13.71 35.52 22.19
CA TRP A 119 12.43 35.04 22.71
C TRP A 119 11.63 34.28 21.64
N ALA A 120 11.61 34.78 20.40
CA ALA A 120 11.00 34.06 19.28
C ALA A 120 11.76 32.76 18.95
N GLY A 121 13.09 32.78 19.00
CA GLY A 121 13.95 31.63 18.71
C GLY A 121 13.79 30.49 19.70
N ARG A 122 13.49 30.78 20.98
CA ARG A 122 13.25 29.77 22.02
C ARG A 122 12.09 28.81 21.71
N LEU A 123 11.21 29.16 20.76
CA LEU A 123 10.19 28.26 20.21
C LEU A 123 10.80 27.08 19.43
N PHE A 124 12.08 27.09 19.09
CA PHE A 124 12.74 26.05 18.33
C PHE A 124 13.87 25.40 19.17
N PRO A 125 13.86 24.08 19.38
CA PRO A 125 14.87 23.42 20.22
C PRO A 125 16.28 23.54 19.63
N THR A 126 16.39 23.55 18.30
CA THR A 126 17.68 23.75 17.60
C THR A 126 18.28 25.13 17.87
N PHE A 127 17.47 26.18 17.98
CA PHE A 127 17.95 27.51 18.33
C PHE A 127 18.59 27.51 19.72
N GLY A 128 17.91 26.94 20.71
CA GLY A 128 18.43 26.81 22.08
C GLY A 128 19.74 26.02 22.15
N ALA A 129 19.84 24.94 21.37
CA ALA A 129 21.06 24.15 21.25
C ALA A 129 22.20 24.93 20.57
N THR A 130 21.92 25.68 19.50
CA THR A 130 22.92 26.53 18.82
C THR A 130 23.45 27.62 19.76
N MET A 131 22.56 28.35 20.46
CA MET A 131 22.96 29.37 21.43
C MET A 131 23.79 28.78 22.58
N SER A 132 23.37 27.63 23.11
CA SER A 132 24.10 26.92 24.17
C SER A 132 25.47 26.46 23.70
N THR A 133 25.57 25.95 22.46
CA THR A 133 26.84 25.47 21.88
C THR A 133 27.80 26.61 21.60
N MET A 134 27.32 27.74 21.07
CA MET A 134 28.16 28.93 20.85
C MET A 134 28.74 29.45 22.15
N ARG A 135 27.90 29.59 23.19
CA ARG A 135 28.34 29.99 24.54
C ARG A 135 29.27 28.97 25.17
N TYR A 136 29.00 27.68 24.96
CA TYR A 136 29.87 26.60 25.40
C TYR A 136 31.26 26.72 24.78
N ILE A 137 31.36 26.94 23.46
CA ILE A 137 32.65 27.10 22.77
C ILE A 137 33.39 28.34 23.30
N GLU A 138 32.69 29.46 23.53
CA GLU A 138 33.29 30.66 24.11
C GLU A 138 33.86 30.39 25.51
N ILE A 139 33.07 29.77 26.40
CA ILE A 139 33.50 29.48 27.77
C ILE A 139 34.59 28.40 27.79
N ALA A 140 34.49 27.38 26.95
CA ALA A 140 35.50 26.32 26.83
C ALA A 140 36.84 26.89 26.36
N SER A 141 36.84 27.78 25.37
CA SER A 141 38.06 28.47 24.92
C SER A 141 38.69 29.31 26.03
N LYS A 142 37.88 30.05 26.80
CA LYS A 142 38.35 30.82 27.97
C LYS A 142 38.93 29.91 29.07
N ASN A 143 38.24 28.81 29.39
CA ASN A 143 38.65 27.83 30.41
C ASN A 143 39.90 27.04 30.01
N GLY A 144 40.06 26.73 28.73
CA GLY A 144 41.20 26.02 28.16
C GLY A 144 42.40 26.90 27.82
N ARG A 145 42.28 28.24 27.92
CA ARG A 145 43.32 29.20 27.49
C ARG A 145 44.70 28.92 28.07
N CYS A 146 44.78 28.52 29.34
CA CYS A 146 46.05 28.23 29.99
C CYS A 146 46.68 26.89 29.55
N ASN A 147 45.90 25.99 28.94
CA ASN A 147 46.36 24.69 28.42
C ASN A 147 46.92 24.79 27.00
N LEU A 148 46.68 25.91 26.29
CA LEU A 148 47.32 26.19 25.00
C LEU A 148 48.81 26.54 25.13
N LEU A 149 49.27 26.92 26.33
CA LEU A 149 50.68 27.23 26.59
C LEU A 149 51.46 25.93 26.82
N SER A 150 52.55 25.73 26.06
CA SER A 150 53.52 24.67 26.34
C SER A 150 54.17 24.89 27.70
N ASP A 151 54.65 23.81 28.33
CA ASP A 151 55.26 23.92 29.65
C ASP A 151 56.55 24.77 29.63
N GLU A 152 57.30 24.73 28.52
CA GLU A 152 58.44 25.64 28.27
C GLU A 152 58.03 27.12 28.23
N ALA A 153 56.90 27.44 27.61
CA ALA A 153 56.37 28.81 27.57
C ALA A 153 55.90 29.26 28.95
N LYS A 154 55.30 28.36 29.75
CA LYS A 154 54.92 28.65 31.15
C LYS A 154 56.15 28.92 32.00
N ASP A 155 57.23 28.16 31.86
CA ASP A 155 58.47 28.38 32.62
C ASP A 155 59.11 29.74 32.33
N PHE A 156 59.06 30.20 31.08
CA PHE A 156 59.54 31.53 30.69
C PHE A 156 58.62 32.67 31.18
N LEU A 157 57.30 32.50 31.03
CA LEU A 157 56.26 33.47 31.42
C LEU A 157 56.17 33.67 32.93
N CYS A 158 56.35 32.60 33.69
CA CYS A 158 56.19 32.59 35.14
C CYS A 158 57.47 32.95 35.90
N ASN A 159 58.54 33.32 35.18
CA ASN A 159 59.78 33.83 35.77
C ASN A 159 59.67 35.35 36.07
N PRO A 160 59.88 35.79 37.32
CA PRO A 160 59.77 37.21 37.70
C PRO A 160 60.77 38.15 36.98
N LYS A 161 61.78 37.62 36.29
CA LYS A 161 62.79 38.40 35.55
C LYS A 161 62.42 38.73 34.10
N SER A 162 61.30 38.23 33.56
CA SER A 162 60.89 38.47 32.16
C SER A 162 60.10 39.79 32.03
N ILE A 163 60.72 40.84 31.48
CA ILE A 163 60.26 42.23 31.63
C ILE A 163 59.15 42.66 30.64
N ASN A 164 58.92 41.96 29.52
CA ASN A 164 58.09 42.50 28.41
C ASN A 164 56.97 41.59 27.88
N LEU A 165 56.20 40.88 28.72
CA LEU A 165 55.03 40.09 28.24
C LEU A 165 53.69 40.62 28.75
N PRO A 166 52.61 40.44 27.96
CA PRO A 166 51.29 40.97 28.30
C PRO A 166 50.76 40.35 29.61
N PRO A 167 50.18 41.17 30.51
CA PRO A 167 49.76 40.73 31.85
C PRO A 167 48.70 39.62 31.83
N SER A 168 47.93 39.49 30.74
CA SER A 168 46.88 38.46 30.56
C SER A 168 47.41 37.02 30.51
N LEU A 169 48.69 36.80 30.14
CA LEU A 169 49.30 35.46 30.10
C LEU A 169 49.92 35.05 31.45
N ARG A 170 50.24 36.02 32.31
CA ARG A 170 50.78 35.76 33.66
C ARG A 170 49.73 35.25 34.64
N GLU A 171 48.44 35.43 34.32
CA GLU A 171 47.32 34.88 35.10
C GLU A 171 47.32 33.35 35.14
N CYS A 172 47.89 32.70 34.13
CA CYS A 172 47.98 31.24 34.00
C CYS A 172 49.12 30.61 34.84
N CYS A 173 49.94 31.42 35.50
CA CYS A 173 51.07 30.95 36.29
C CYS A 173 50.67 30.50 37.69
N ALA A 174 51.26 29.40 38.18
CA ALA A 174 51.03 28.93 39.54
C ALA A 174 51.47 29.94 40.62
N ASN A 175 52.45 30.80 40.31
CA ASN A 175 52.96 31.88 41.16
C ASN A 175 52.36 33.27 40.82
N CYS A 176 51.22 33.33 40.13
CA CYS A 176 50.46 34.55 39.79
C CYS A 176 50.39 35.61 40.91
N LYS A 177 50.11 35.20 42.15
CA LYS A 177 50.05 36.14 43.30
C LYS A 177 51.39 36.84 43.59
N LYS A 178 52.52 36.15 43.38
CA LYS A 178 53.87 36.72 43.56
C LYS A 178 54.27 37.65 42.40
N LEU A 179 53.66 37.47 41.24
CA LEU A 179 53.85 38.30 40.05
C LEU A 179 52.95 39.57 40.06
N GLY A 180 52.19 39.81 41.12
CA GLY A 180 51.31 40.98 41.25
C GLY A 180 50.05 40.94 40.37
N VAL A 181 49.68 39.77 39.84
CA VAL A 181 48.51 39.59 38.96
C VAL A 181 47.45 38.68 39.59
N SER A 182 46.18 38.90 39.24
CA SER A 182 45.08 38.01 39.64
C SER A 182 45.20 36.65 38.96
N CYS A 183 45.22 35.58 39.75
CA CYS A 183 45.28 34.22 39.23
C CYS A 183 44.05 33.87 38.40
N PHE A 184 44.26 33.11 37.32
CA PHE A 184 43.20 32.59 36.49
C PHE A 184 42.20 31.74 37.31
N LYS A 185 40.91 32.04 37.16
CA LYS A 185 39.82 31.24 37.71
C LYS A 185 38.93 30.77 36.56
N PRO A 186 38.67 29.46 36.41
CA PRO A 186 37.79 28.97 35.38
C PRO A 186 36.36 29.48 35.60
N ILE A 187 35.69 29.78 34.50
CA ILE A 187 34.29 30.22 34.48
C ILE A 187 33.40 28.98 34.54
N THR A 188 32.37 29.00 35.39
CA THR A 188 31.36 27.94 35.40
C THR A 188 30.57 27.93 34.10
N TYR A 189 30.50 26.79 33.43
CA TYR A 189 29.76 26.65 32.16
C TYR A 189 28.25 26.86 32.32
N ILE A 190 27.63 26.19 33.31
CA ILE A 190 26.19 26.25 33.56
C ILE A 190 25.90 27.44 34.48
N SER A 191 25.83 28.64 33.90
CA SER A 191 25.37 29.83 34.59
C SER A 191 24.00 30.28 34.08
N TRP A 192 23.22 30.95 34.93
CA TRP A 192 21.96 31.58 34.53
C TRP A 192 22.21 32.87 33.75
N ILE A 193 23.23 33.64 34.14
CA ILE A 193 23.68 34.86 33.47
C ILE A 193 25.14 34.68 33.05
N HIS A 194 25.47 35.11 31.84
CA HIS A 194 26.82 35.14 31.31
C HIS A 194 27.28 36.59 31.18
N LYS A 195 28.38 36.95 31.85
CA LYS A 195 28.95 38.30 31.77
C LYS A 195 29.99 38.35 30.66
N ARG A 196 29.88 39.33 29.77
CA ARG A 196 30.77 39.51 28.63
C ARG A 196 31.29 40.95 28.55
N GLU A 197 32.57 41.11 28.24
CA GLU A 197 33.16 42.43 27.98
C GLU A 197 32.68 42.97 26.62
N ALA A 198 32.40 44.27 26.54
CA ALA A 198 31.94 44.91 25.30
C ALA A 198 33.05 44.94 24.24
N LEU A 199 32.71 44.61 22.99
CA LEU A 199 33.69 44.43 21.91
C LEU A 199 34.30 45.77 21.41
N LEU A 200 33.55 46.88 21.54
CA LEU A 200 33.90 48.23 21.09
C LEU A 200 33.45 49.24 22.15
N GLY A 201 34.38 49.70 22.99
CA GLY A 201 34.17 50.74 24.00
C GLY A 201 35.50 51.42 24.38
N PRO A 202 35.49 52.68 24.85
CA PRO A 202 36.70 53.34 25.32
C PRO A 202 37.34 52.51 26.44
N ALA A 203 38.66 52.28 26.36
CA ALA A 203 39.43 51.37 27.22
C ALA A 203 39.41 51.72 28.74
N THR A 204 38.65 52.73 29.13
CA THR A 204 38.60 53.31 30.48
C THR A 204 37.38 52.88 31.31
N THR A 205 36.36 52.22 30.72
CA THR A 205 35.27 51.58 31.49
C THR A 205 35.08 50.13 31.07
N LYS A 206 35.38 49.18 31.97
CA LYS A 206 35.07 47.75 31.80
C LYS A 206 33.57 47.51 32.04
N ASP A 207 32.72 48.02 31.16
CA ASP A 207 31.29 47.78 31.26
C ASP A 207 30.99 46.35 30.81
N MET A 208 30.67 45.49 31.78
CA MET A 208 30.30 44.09 31.51
C MET A 208 28.81 43.99 31.18
N VAL A 209 28.50 43.46 30.00
CA VAL A 209 27.12 43.21 29.56
C VAL A 209 26.66 41.86 30.09
N GLU A 210 25.48 41.84 30.70
CA GLU A 210 24.82 40.63 31.18
C GLU A 210 23.97 40.01 30.06
N LEU A 211 24.41 38.86 29.56
CA LEU A 211 23.71 38.04 28.57
C LEU A 211 23.11 36.82 29.27
N PRO A 212 22.09 36.17 28.69
CA PRO A 212 21.59 34.92 29.26
C PRO A 212 22.67 33.82 29.21
N GLY A 213 22.69 32.94 30.20
CA GLY A 213 23.65 31.83 30.27
C GLY A 213 23.11 30.54 29.67
N ILE A 214 23.92 29.48 29.70
CA ILE A 214 23.53 28.15 29.16
C ILE A 214 22.35 27.57 29.94
N ALA A 215 22.29 27.78 31.25
CA ALA A 215 21.23 27.22 32.10
C ALA A 215 19.83 27.71 31.69
N GLN A 216 19.71 28.96 31.24
CA GLN A 216 18.45 29.50 30.77
C GLN A 216 17.96 28.78 29.51
N GLU A 217 18.83 28.62 28.51
CA GLU A 217 18.43 27.99 27.25
C GLU A 217 18.07 26.51 27.46
N LEU A 218 18.80 25.79 28.34
CA LEU A 218 18.44 24.42 28.75
C LEU A 218 17.05 24.37 29.42
N PHE A 219 16.76 25.30 30.32
CA PHE A 219 15.47 25.37 31.01
C PHE A 219 14.30 25.61 30.04
N PHE A 220 14.45 26.54 29.09
CA PHE A 220 13.42 26.79 28.10
C PHE A 220 13.23 25.62 27.13
N MET A 221 14.30 24.92 26.73
CA MET A 221 14.16 23.69 25.92
C MET A 221 13.35 22.60 26.64
N LEU A 222 13.54 22.42 27.96
CA LEU A 222 12.74 21.46 28.75
C LEU A 222 11.27 21.87 28.83
N ILE A 223 10.97 23.15 29.03
CA ILE A 223 9.59 23.66 29.03
C ILE A 223 8.95 23.42 27.67
N MET A 224 9.65 23.75 26.59
CA MET A 224 9.14 23.55 25.23
C MET A 224 8.89 22.08 24.93
N ALA A 225 9.74 21.17 25.40
CA ALA A 225 9.52 19.72 25.28
C ALA A 225 8.18 19.29 25.90
N LEU A 226 7.85 19.79 27.10
CA LEU A 226 6.57 19.52 27.75
C LEU A 226 5.38 20.11 26.99
N ILE A 227 5.54 21.32 26.44
CA ILE A 227 4.52 21.96 25.61
C ILE A 227 4.27 21.14 24.34
N TYR A 228 5.31 20.72 23.62
CA TYR A 228 5.16 19.90 22.42
C TYR A 228 4.51 18.55 22.74
N LEU A 229 4.89 17.91 23.84
CA LEU A 229 4.28 16.65 24.27
C LEU A 229 2.78 16.85 24.55
N THR A 230 2.43 17.94 25.23
CA THR A 230 1.03 18.28 25.50
C THR A 230 0.25 18.51 24.21
N VAL A 231 0.80 19.28 23.27
CA VAL A 231 0.17 19.53 21.96
C VAL A 231 0.03 18.23 21.17
N LEU A 232 1.05 17.37 21.14
CA LEU A 232 1.02 16.07 20.49
C LEU A 232 -0.11 15.20 21.03
N MET A 233 -0.25 15.10 22.36
CA MET A 233 -1.33 14.33 22.97
C MET A 233 -2.71 14.95 22.70
N LEU A 234 -2.84 16.28 22.69
CA LEU A 234 -4.09 16.97 22.35
C LEU A 234 -4.54 16.71 20.91
N LEU A 235 -3.60 16.65 19.96
CA LEU A 235 -3.86 16.33 18.56
C LEU A 235 -4.26 14.85 18.39
N GLU A 236 -3.53 13.93 19.02
CA GLU A 236 -3.77 12.48 18.91
C GLU A 236 -5.07 12.03 19.57
N TYR A 237 -5.39 12.57 20.74
CA TYR A 237 -6.71 12.35 21.36
C TYR A 237 -7.83 13.12 20.64
N ARG A 238 -7.52 13.88 19.58
CA ARG A 238 -8.45 14.72 18.82
C ARG A 238 -9.29 15.63 19.73
N ILE A 239 -8.73 16.03 20.88
CA ILE A 239 -9.44 16.85 21.88
C ILE A 239 -9.76 18.20 21.24
N VAL A 240 -8.78 18.80 20.56
CA VAL A 240 -8.97 20.08 19.85
C VAL A 240 -10.06 19.96 18.79
N GLN A 241 -10.09 18.86 18.05
CA GLN A 241 -11.09 18.63 17.01
C GLN A 241 -12.49 18.43 17.61
N ARG A 242 -12.63 17.65 18.70
CA ARG A 242 -13.88 17.50 19.44
C ARG A 242 -14.38 18.83 20.02
N PHE A 243 -13.47 19.66 20.56
CA PHE A 243 -13.82 21.00 21.03
C PHE A 243 -14.26 21.90 19.88
N PHE A 244 -13.56 21.88 18.74
CA PHE A 244 -13.93 22.67 17.57
C PHE A 244 -15.25 22.19 16.96
N GLU A 245 -15.50 20.89 16.89
CA GLU A 245 -16.77 20.29 16.44
C GLU A 245 -17.92 20.58 17.42
N MET A 246 -17.65 20.70 18.73
CA MET A 246 -18.65 21.15 19.72
C MET A 246 -18.98 22.64 19.57
N ILE A 247 -17.99 23.50 19.30
CA ILE A 247 -18.15 24.96 19.21
C ILE A 247 -18.72 25.35 17.83
N CYS A 248 -18.18 24.77 16.77
CA CYS A 248 -18.67 24.93 15.41
C CYS A 248 -19.64 23.77 15.12
N GLN A 249 -20.93 23.99 15.33
CA GLN A 249 -21.95 23.15 14.73
C GLN A 249 -21.80 23.21 13.20
N SER A 250 -21.04 22.27 12.63
CA SER A 250 -20.91 22.14 11.20
C SER A 250 -22.32 21.89 10.64
N LYS A 251 -22.82 22.84 9.85
CA LYS A 251 -24.04 22.64 9.06
C LYS A 251 -23.80 21.42 8.19
N THR A 252 -24.36 20.29 8.58
CA THR A 252 -24.27 19.07 7.78
C THR A 252 -25.01 19.35 6.49
N THR A 253 -24.30 19.35 5.36
CA THR A 253 -24.90 19.40 4.03
C THR A 253 -25.59 18.05 3.82
N VAL A 254 -26.85 17.97 4.25
CA VAL A 254 -27.70 16.80 4.00
C VAL A 254 -28.22 16.94 2.58
N PHE A 255 -27.85 16.00 1.70
CA PHE A 255 -28.47 15.93 0.39
C PHE A 255 -29.98 15.69 0.55
N PRO A 256 -30.83 16.35 -0.27
CA PRO A 256 -32.26 16.11 -0.25
C PRO A 256 -32.53 14.61 -0.43
N ASN A 257 -33.53 14.08 0.29
CA ASN A 257 -33.94 12.69 0.21
C ASN A 257 -34.29 12.37 -1.25
N THR A 258 -33.40 11.65 -1.94
CA THR A 258 -33.78 10.91 -3.14
C THR A 258 -34.80 9.85 -2.74
N VAL A 259 -35.73 9.50 -3.63
CA VAL A 259 -36.68 8.40 -3.43
C VAL A 259 -35.89 7.18 -2.96
N ARG A 260 -36.09 6.78 -1.70
CA ARG A 260 -35.41 5.62 -1.11
C ARG A 260 -36.29 4.40 -1.32
N ASP A 261 -35.64 3.29 -1.61
CA ASP A 261 -36.30 2.00 -1.67
C ASP A 261 -36.92 1.65 -0.30
N ASP A 262 -38.08 0.97 -0.34
CA ASP A 262 -38.83 0.60 0.87
C ASP A 262 -38.00 -0.25 1.84
N ASP A 263 -37.09 -1.10 1.33
CA ASP A 263 -36.26 -1.96 2.17
C ASP A 263 -35.22 -1.14 2.94
N VAL A 264 -34.70 -0.07 2.34
CA VAL A 264 -33.77 0.86 2.99
C VAL A 264 -34.48 1.66 4.08
N MET A 265 -35.73 2.07 3.83
CA MET A 265 -36.53 2.76 4.83
C MET A 265 -36.91 1.82 5.99
N ALA A 266 -37.27 0.57 5.69
CA ALA A 266 -37.56 -0.44 6.70
C ALA A 266 -36.32 -0.72 7.58
N GLU A 267 -35.14 -0.88 6.97
CA GLU A 267 -33.89 -1.05 7.70
C GLU A 267 -33.54 0.18 8.55
N ALA A 268 -33.74 1.40 8.02
CA ALA A 268 -33.50 2.63 8.76
C ALA A 268 -34.41 2.74 9.99
N ASN A 269 -35.70 2.41 9.84
CA ASN A 269 -36.65 2.38 10.95
C ASN A 269 -36.26 1.31 11.99
N ARG A 270 -35.90 0.10 11.55
CA ARG A 270 -35.42 -0.99 12.42
C ARG A 270 -34.21 -0.56 13.25
N VAL A 271 -33.21 0.04 12.61
CA VAL A 271 -32.01 0.57 13.28
C VAL A 271 -32.36 1.68 14.26
N GLU A 272 -33.27 2.57 13.90
CA GLU A 272 -33.67 3.67 14.77
C GLU A 272 -34.41 3.16 16.02
N GLU A 273 -35.30 2.19 15.86
CA GLU A 273 -36.01 1.53 16.96
C GLU A 273 -35.07 0.73 17.86
N MET A 274 -34.13 -0.04 17.30
CA MET A 274 -33.12 -0.77 18.10
C MET A 274 -32.32 0.17 18.99
N VAL A 275 -31.88 1.31 18.46
CA VAL A 275 -31.13 2.31 19.24
C VAL A 275 -32.02 3.01 20.26
N LYS A 276 -33.30 3.27 19.95
CA LYS A 276 -34.27 3.85 20.92
C LYS A 276 -34.56 2.91 22.08
N ASN A 277 -34.65 1.61 21.81
CA ASN A 277 -34.96 0.58 22.80
C ASN A 277 -33.72 0.08 23.57
N GLY A 278 -32.52 0.46 23.14
CA GLY A 278 -31.26 -0.01 23.74
C GLY A 278 -30.85 -1.42 23.31
N ASN A 279 -31.52 -2.02 22.33
CA ASN A 279 -31.27 -3.37 21.82
C ASN A 279 -30.14 -3.42 20.78
N VAL A 280 -29.09 -2.61 20.96
CA VAL A 280 -27.97 -2.51 19.99
C VAL A 280 -27.10 -3.77 19.90
N ASN A 281 -27.37 -4.78 20.72
CA ASN A 281 -26.65 -6.06 20.76
C ASN A 281 -27.23 -7.16 19.88
N GLU A 282 -28.45 -7.00 19.39
CA GLU A 282 -29.07 -7.96 18.47
C GLU A 282 -28.23 -8.10 17.19
N ASP A 283 -27.59 -7.00 16.78
CA ASP A 283 -26.66 -6.92 15.66
C ASP A 283 -25.21 -6.80 16.18
N ALA A 284 -24.26 -7.32 15.42
CA ALA A 284 -22.82 -7.17 15.69
C ALA A 284 -22.38 -5.72 15.51
N LEU A 285 -22.91 -5.03 14.50
CA LEU A 285 -22.64 -3.62 14.21
C LEU A 285 -23.95 -2.89 13.90
N VAL A 286 -24.17 -1.73 14.49
CA VAL A 286 -25.31 -0.85 14.20
C VAL A 286 -24.82 0.53 13.80
N VAL A 287 -25.13 0.94 12.57
CA VAL A 287 -24.79 2.26 12.01
C VAL A 287 -26.04 3.11 11.93
N LYS A 288 -26.11 4.18 12.73
CA LYS A 288 -27.28 5.09 12.80
C LYS A 288 -26.95 6.46 12.22
N LYS A 289 -27.66 6.84 11.16
CA LYS A 289 -27.63 8.19 10.55
C LYS A 289 -26.20 8.69 10.30
N LEU A 290 -25.31 7.83 9.84
CA LEU A 290 -23.91 8.19 9.69
C LEU A 290 -23.75 9.20 8.55
N CYS A 291 -23.09 10.33 8.85
CA CYS A 291 -22.82 11.39 7.89
C CYS A 291 -21.36 11.81 7.95
N LYS A 292 -20.79 12.13 6.78
CA LYS A 292 -19.48 12.74 6.63
C LYS A 292 -19.48 13.74 5.49
N SER A 293 -19.11 14.98 5.81
CA SER A 293 -18.87 16.05 4.86
C SER A 293 -17.43 16.55 4.95
N TYR A 294 -16.86 16.83 3.79
CA TYR A 294 -15.58 17.52 3.60
C TYR A 294 -15.88 18.89 3.01
N GLY A 295 -16.00 19.91 3.87
CA GLY A 295 -16.48 21.22 3.45
C GLY A 295 -17.91 21.15 2.92
N SER A 296 -18.12 21.54 1.66
CA SER A 296 -19.41 21.46 0.97
C SER A 296 -19.75 20.05 0.44
N PHE A 297 -18.74 19.20 0.24
CA PHE A 297 -18.91 17.87 -0.34
C PHE A 297 -19.33 16.85 0.72
N ALA A 298 -20.54 16.30 0.64
CA ALA A 298 -20.97 15.21 1.50
C ALA A 298 -20.55 13.85 0.90
N ALA A 299 -19.56 13.22 1.54
CA ALA A 299 -19.04 11.91 1.11
C ALA A 299 -19.93 10.74 1.57
N VAL A 300 -20.58 10.89 2.73
CA VAL A 300 -21.55 9.92 3.27
C VAL A 300 -22.72 10.71 3.86
N SER A 301 -23.96 10.33 3.55
CA SER A 301 -25.16 11.05 3.99
C SER A 301 -26.23 10.08 4.47
N ASN A 302 -26.65 10.23 5.72
CA ASN A 302 -27.77 9.48 6.34
C ASN A 302 -27.68 7.97 6.11
N LEU A 303 -26.51 7.37 6.37
CA LEU A 303 -26.33 5.93 6.21
C LEU A 303 -26.89 5.19 7.42
N PHE A 304 -27.80 4.24 7.17
CA PHE A 304 -28.39 3.35 8.16
C PHE A 304 -28.26 1.90 7.71
N PHE A 305 -27.68 1.06 8.56
CA PHE A 305 -27.72 -0.40 8.42
C PHE A 305 -27.26 -1.05 9.72
N GLY A 306 -27.79 -2.24 10.02
CA GLY A 306 -27.24 -3.13 11.04
C GLY A 306 -26.66 -4.38 10.40
N VAL A 307 -25.68 -5.02 11.02
CA VAL A 307 -25.07 -6.28 10.54
C VAL A 307 -25.31 -7.35 11.60
N HIS A 308 -25.95 -8.45 11.22
CA HIS A 308 -26.28 -9.53 12.15
C HIS A 308 -25.02 -10.31 12.58
N HIS A 309 -25.11 -11.04 13.70
CA HIS A 309 -24.03 -11.92 14.17
C HIS A 309 -23.79 -13.08 13.18
N GLY A 310 -22.53 -13.28 12.77
CA GLY A 310 -22.17 -14.30 11.78
C GLY A 310 -22.63 -14.01 10.35
N GLU A 311 -23.10 -12.79 10.06
CA GLU A 311 -23.47 -12.35 8.70
C GLU A 311 -22.24 -11.87 7.93
N CYS A 312 -22.23 -12.12 6.62
CA CYS A 312 -21.32 -11.45 5.69
C CYS A 312 -22.11 -10.36 4.94
N PHE A 313 -21.84 -9.09 5.26
CA PHE A 313 -22.50 -7.93 4.67
C PHE A 313 -21.62 -7.25 3.61
N GLY A 314 -22.13 -7.14 2.39
CA GLY A 314 -21.42 -6.52 1.26
C GLY A 314 -21.85 -5.09 1.01
N LEU A 315 -20.90 -4.15 0.97
CA LEU A 315 -21.13 -2.77 0.54
C LEU A 315 -20.62 -2.59 -0.89
N LEU A 316 -21.55 -2.62 -1.85
CA LEU A 316 -21.27 -2.53 -3.28
C LEU A 316 -21.48 -1.08 -3.76
N GLY A 317 -20.63 -0.58 -4.65
CA GLY A 317 -20.72 0.80 -5.12
C GLY A 317 -19.62 1.12 -6.12
N VAL A 318 -19.80 2.16 -6.95
CA VAL A 318 -18.72 2.68 -7.80
C VAL A 318 -17.63 3.39 -6.97
N ASN A 319 -16.50 3.69 -7.60
CA ASN A 319 -15.48 4.54 -6.97
C ASN A 319 -16.07 5.93 -6.69
N GLY A 320 -15.81 6.47 -5.50
CA GLY A 320 -16.41 7.73 -5.05
C GLY A 320 -17.81 7.61 -4.43
N ALA A 321 -18.39 6.41 -4.32
CA ALA A 321 -19.70 6.21 -3.67
C ALA A 321 -19.70 6.39 -2.13
N GLY A 322 -18.53 6.50 -1.48
CA GLY A 322 -18.42 6.68 -0.02
C GLY A 322 -18.09 5.41 0.79
N LYS A 323 -17.79 4.28 0.13
CA LYS A 323 -17.47 2.98 0.77
C LYS A 323 -16.26 3.06 1.72
N THR A 324 -15.10 3.44 1.19
CA THR A 324 -13.85 3.58 1.98
C THR A 324 -13.98 4.66 3.05
N THR A 325 -14.70 5.76 2.78
CA THR A 325 -14.98 6.79 3.79
C THR A 325 -15.78 6.23 4.96
N THR A 326 -16.79 5.41 4.68
CA THR A 326 -17.57 4.70 5.72
C THR A 326 -16.65 3.81 6.55
N PHE A 327 -15.78 3.02 5.92
CA PHE A 327 -14.85 2.16 6.64
C PHE A 327 -13.86 2.97 7.50
N ARG A 328 -13.31 4.07 6.98
CA ARG A 328 -12.43 4.96 7.76
C ARG A 328 -13.11 5.56 8.99
N ILE A 329 -14.42 5.76 8.95
CA ILE A 329 -15.20 6.19 10.12
C ILE A 329 -15.37 5.03 11.10
N LEU A 330 -15.75 3.84 10.61
CA LEU A 330 -15.88 2.63 11.44
C LEU A 330 -14.56 2.25 12.13
N THR A 331 -13.43 2.51 11.48
CA THR A 331 -12.09 2.26 12.03
C THR A 331 -11.61 3.38 12.97
N GLY A 332 -12.34 4.49 13.04
CA GLY A 332 -11.97 5.68 13.79
C GLY A 332 -10.76 6.43 13.22
N ASP A 333 -10.39 6.17 11.96
CA ASP A 333 -9.37 6.93 11.24
C ASP A 333 -9.90 8.31 10.83
N GLU A 334 -11.19 8.41 10.54
CA GLU A 334 -11.88 9.64 10.15
C GLU A 334 -12.98 9.98 11.17
N THR A 335 -13.12 11.25 11.57
CA THR A 335 -14.24 11.66 12.42
C THR A 335 -15.52 11.75 11.60
N ARG A 336 -16.66 11.34 12.17
CA ARG A 336 -17.98 11.54 11.56
C ARG A 336 -18.46 12.98 11.74
N SER A 337 -19.21 13.50 10.77
CA SER A 337 -19.88 14.80 10.90
C SER A 337 -21.18 14.69 11.72
N ALA A 338 -21.91 13.58 11.59
CA ALA A 338 -23.11 13.28 12.37
C ALA A 338 -23.38 11.76 12.41
N GLY A 339 -24.37 11.35 13.23
CA GLY A 339 -24.76 9.96 13.42
C GLY A 339 -24.04 9.29 14.58
N ASN A 340 -24.21 7.98 14.75
CA ASN A 340 -23.43 7.20 15.69
C ASN A 340 -23.24 5.76 15.21
N VAL A 341 -22.23 5.08 15.73
CA VAL A 341 -21.91 3.69 15.44
C VAL A 341 -21.80 2.93 16.74
N TYR A 342 -22.46 1.78 16.83
CA TYR A 342 -22.46 0.92 18.00
C TYR A 342 -21.96 -0.48 17.62
N ALA A 343 -21.11 -1.06 18.48
CA ALA A 343 -20.72 -2.45 18.44
C ALA A 343 -20.62 -2.96 19.88
N PHE A 344 -21.22 -4.11 20.18
CA PHE A 344 -21.16 -4.75 21.51
C PHE A 344 -21.48 -3.80 22.69
N MET A 345 -22.65 -3.16 22.65
CA MET A 345 -23.13 -2.13 23.61
C MET A 345 -22.30 -0.84 23.69
N LYS A 346 -21.19 -0.71 22.97
CA LYS A 346 -20.32 0.45 23.05
C LYS A 346 -20.42 1.31 21.80
N SER A 347 -20.52 2.63 22.01
CA SER A 347 -20.42 3.58 20.91
C SER A 347 -18.95 3.92 20.62
N LEU A 348 -18.68 4.26 19.36
CA LEU A 348 -17.35 4.69 18.91
C LEU A 348 -16.78 5.88 19.72
N ASP A 349 -17.66 6.74 20.24
CA ASP A 349 -17.27 7.94 20.98
C ASP A 349 -17.07 7.73 22.48
N GLU A 350 -17.82 6.80 23.08
CA GLU A 350 -17.75 6.49 24.52
C GLU A 350 -16.48 5.73 24.87
N ASP A 351 -16.23 4.60 24.20
CA ASP A 351 -15.09 3.74 24.49
C ASP A 351 -14.44 3.22 23.20
N ARG A 352 -13.68 4.11 22.57
CA ARG A 352 -12.96 3.85 21.31
C ARG A 352 -11.99 2.68 21.44
N ILE A 353 -11.33 2.50 22.58
CA ILE A 353 -10.30 1.46 22.75
C ILE A 353 -10.96 0.09 22.69
N GLU A 354 -12.02 -0.12 23.48
CA GLU A 354 -12.72 -1.39 23.50
C GLU A 354 -13.46 -1.64 22.18
N PHE A 355 -14.15 -0.63 21.64
CA PHE A 355 -14.79 -0.71 20.32
C PHE A 355 -13.82 -1.18 19.22
N LEU A 356 -12.63 -0.56 19.14
CA LEU A 356 -11.63 -0.91 18.13
C LEU A 356 -10.89 -2.22 18.43
N SER A 357 -10.85 -2.68 19.68
CA SER A 357 -10.22 -3.96 20.03
C SER A 357 -10.98 -5.15 19.44
N ASN A 358 -12.30 -5.02 19.28
CA ASN A 358 -13.20 -6.05 18.74
C ASN A 358 -13.26 -6.05 17.20
N ILE A 359 -12.58 -5.12 16.53
CA ILE A 359 -12.61 -4.96 15.07
C ILE A 359 -11.27 -5.35 14.45
N GLY A 360 -11.29 -6.24 13.46
CA GLY A 360 -10.19 -6.47 12.52
C GLY A 360 -10.39 -5.64 11.27
N TYR A 361 -9.35 -4.98 10.76
CA TYR A 361 -9.45 -4.18 9.54
C TYR A 361 -8.32 -4.49 8.56
N CYS A 362 -8.69 -4.70 7.30
CA CYS A 362 -7.77 -4.80 6.18
C CYS A 362 -8.01 -3.61 5.22
N PRO A 363 -7.17 -2.56 5.25
CA PRO A 363 -7.30 -1.40 4.36
C PRO A 363 -7.06 -1.78 2.90
N GLN A 364 -7.49 -0.95 1.95
CA GLN A 364 -7.22 -1.18 0.52
C GLN A 364 -5.71 -1.18 0.20
N PHE A 365 -4.94 -0.28 0.83
CA PHE A 365 -3.48 -0.23 0.67
C PHE A 365 -2.78 -1.26 1.57
N ASP A 366 -1.67 -1.81 1.09
CA ASP A 366 -0.89 -2.78 1.87
C ASP A 366 -0.16 -2.10 3.04
N GLY A 367 -0.71 -2.20 4.26
CA GLY A 367 -0.10 -1.70 5.51
C GLY A 367 1.10 -2.54 6.00
N ILE A 368 1.95 -3.02 5.08
CA ILE A 368 3.00 -4.00 5.37
C ILE A 368 4.36 -3.31 5.46
N VAL A 369 5.08 -3.56 6.55
CA VAL A 369 6.46 -3.10 6.72
C VAL A 369 7.38 -3.99 5.88
N GLY A 370 7.89 -3.45 4.75
CA GLY A 370 8.69 -4.21 3.78
C GLY A 370 9.93 -4.89 4.37
N VAL A 371 10.56 -4.27 5.37
CA VAL A 371 11.77 -4.77 6.04
C VAL A 371 11.50 -6.04 6.87
N LEU A 372 10.28 -6.21 7.40
CA LEU A 372 9.93 -7.35 8.24
C LEU A 372 9.56 -8.57 7.38
N SER A 373 9.79 -9.77 7.91
CA SER A 373 9.24 -11.00 7.35
C SER A 373 7.77 -11.19 7.70
N GLY A 374 7.02 -11.95 6.89
CA GLY A 374 5.61 -12.22 7.15
C GLY A 374 5.41 -12.87 8.53
N LYS A 375 6.35 -13.73 8.93
CA LYS A 375 6.41 -14.27 10.31
C LYS A 375 6.57 -13.19 11.35
N GLN A 376 7.55 -12.30 11.21
CA GLN A 376 7.81 -11.24 12.19
C GLN A 376 6.62 -10.29 12.29
N MET A 377 5.97 -9.98 11.18
CA MET A 377 4.78 -9.15 11.14
C MET A 377 3.61 -9.82 11.89
N LEU A 378 3.32 -11.09 11.61
CA LEU A 378 2.26 -11.83 12.30
C LEU A 378 2.59 -12.04 13.78
N GLN A 379 3.87 -12.24 14.14
CA GLN A 379 4.30 -12.32 15.54
C GLN A 379 4.18 -10.98 16.27
N LEU A 380 4.48 -9.87 15.59
CA LEU A 380 4.34 -8.53 16.13
C LEU A 380 2.86 -8.23 16.43
N PHE A 381 1.99 -8.40 15.44
CA PHE A 381 0.55 -8.18 15.61
C PHE A 381 -0.08 -9.17 16.58
N GLY A 382 0.39 -10.43 16.59
CA GLY A 382 0.02 -11.42 17.59
C GLY A 382 0.35 -10.94 19.00
N ARG A 383 1.59 -10.51 19.25
CA ARG A 383 2.01 -9.99 20.57
C ARG A 383 1.25 -8.72 20.97
N LEU A 384 0.99 -7.82 20.03
CA LEU A 384 0.20 -6.61 20.28
C LEU A 384 -1.25 -6.92 20.69
N ARG A 385 -1.82 -8.03 20.19
CA ARG A 385 -3.15 -8.53 20.58
C ARG A 385 -3.13 -9.61 21.65
N GLY A 386 -1.96 -9.96 22.21
CA GLY A 386 -1.82 -11.00 23.25
C GLY A 386 -1.90 -12.46 22.76
N VAL A 387 -1.83 -12.72 21.45
CA VAL A 387 -1.93 -14.07 20.86
C VAL A 387 -0.59 -14.54 20.28
N LEU A 388 -0.13 -15.74 20.65
CA LEU A 388 1.14 -16.30 20.18
C LEU A 388 0.98 -16.99 18.81
N ALA A 389 1.19 -16.28 17.70
CA ALA A 389 1.17 -16.86 16.36
C ALA A 389 2.55 -17.44 15.94
N MET A 390 2.60 -18.72 15.55
CA MET A 390 3.79 -19.38 15.00
C MET A 390 3.67 -19.52 13.48
N LEU A 391 4.55 -18.84 12.72
CA LEU A 391 4.41 -18.71 11.26
C LEU A 391 5.72 -18.75 10.45
N ALA A 392 5.60 -18.89 9.12
CA ALA A 392 6.65 -19.27 8.16
C ALA A 392 7.55 -18.10 7.68
N ASN A 393 8.82 -18.44 7.41
CA ASN A 393 9.95 -17.51 7.41
C ASN A 393 10.30 -16.96 6.00
N VAL A 394 9.53 -15.99 5.49
CA VAL A 394 9.83 -15.30 4.21
C VAL A 394 9.66 -13.79 4.37
N GLN A 395 10.60 -12.99 3.85
CA GLN A 395 10.58 -11.51 3.87
C GLN A 395 9.39 -10.93 3.09
N CYS A 396 8.69 -9.93 3.65
CA CYS A 396 7.51 -9.31 3.04
C CYS A 396 7.80 -8.53 1.75
N GLU A 397 9.02 -8.01 1.60
CA GLU A 397 9.43 -7.26 0.40
C GLU A 397 9.33 -8.09 -0.89
N LYS A 398 9.54 -9.41 -0.79
CA LYS A 398 9.51 -10.34 -1.92
C LYS A 398 8.09 -10.89 -2.23
N TYR A 399 7.06 -10.41 -1.52
CA TYR A 399 5.69 -10.88 -1.72
C TYR A 399 5.08 -10.23 -2.97
N SER A 400 4.37 -11.02 -3.78
CA SER A 400 3.49 -10.48 -4.82
C SER A 400 2.36 -9.65 -4.18
N GLY A 401 1.71 -8.76 -4.95
CA GLY A 401 0.58 -7.98 -4.45
C GLY A 401 -0.51 -8.86 -3.82
N GLY A 402 -0.86 -9.99 -4.45
CA GLY A 402 -1.81 -10.94 -3.86
C GLY A 402 -1.34 -11.58 -2.54
N MET A 403 -0.04 -11.87 -2.40
CA MET A 403 0.51 -12.39 -1.14
C MET A 403 0.51 -11.33 -0.02
N LYS A 404 0.76 -10.07 -0.37
CA LYS A 404 0.64 -8.93 0.55
C LYS A 404 -0.79 -8.77 1.05
N ARG A 405 -1.77 -8.83 0.15
CA ARG A 405 -3.20 -8.80 0.47
C ARG A 405 -3.59 -9.91 1.45
N ARG A 406 -3.17 -11.15 1.18
CA ARG A 406 -3.43 -12.30 2.08
C ARG A 406 -2.80 -12.11 3.45
N LEU A 407 -1.59 -11.56 3.52
CA LEU A 407 -0.95 -11.21 4.79
C LEU A 407 -1.74 -10.14 5.54
N GLY A 408 -2.22 -9.10 4.84
CA GLY A 408 -3.10 -8.06 5.38
C GLY A 408 -4.34 -8.62 6.04
N VAL A 409 -5.03 -9.54 5.37
CA VAL A 409 -6.23 -10.19 5.88
C VAL A 409 -5.90 -11.11 7.05
N ALA A 410 -4.79 -11.86 6.97
CA ALA A 410 -4.33 -12.67 8.09
C ALA A 410 -4.03 -11.82 9.33
N MET A 411 -3.43 -10.63 9.18
CA MET A 411 -3.21 -9.69 10.28
C MET A 411 -4.53 -9.17 10.87
N ALA A 412 -5.52 -8.87 10.03
CA ALA A 412 -6.83 -8.43 10.48
C ALA A 412 -7.57 -9.51 11.30
N MET A 413 -7.35 -10.79 10.99
CA MET A 413 -7.95 -11.93 11.69
C MET A 413 -7.24 -12.29 13.02
N ILE A 414 -6.01 -11.83 13.24
CA ILE A 414 -5.28 -12.11 14.50
C ILE A 414 -6.08 -11.57 15.69
N GLY A 415 -6.20 -12.36 16.74
CA GLY A 415 -6.93 -11.98 17.95
C GLY A 415 -8.43 -12.23 17.88
N GLU A 416 -8.91 -12.95 16.86
CA GLU A 416 -10.32 -13.36 16.72
C GLU A 416 -11.31 -12.20 16.93
N PRO A 417 -11.18 -11.09 16.17
CA PRO A 417 -12.09 -9.98 16.31
C PRO A 417 -13.51 -10.41 15.95
N GLN A 418 -14.50 -9.92 16.65
CA GLN A 418 -15.89 -10.29 16.38
C GLN A 418 -16.41 -9.70 15.06
N ILE A 419 -15.85 -8.56 14.64
CA ILE A 419 -16.16 -7.90 13.37
C ILE A 419 -14.90 -7.82 12.51
N LEU A 420 -14.99 -8.23 11.25
CA LEU A 420 -13.92 -8.13 10.27
C LEU A 420 -14.32 -7.18 9.13
N LEU A 421 -13.61 -6.06 9.01
CA LEU A 421 -13.77 -5.05 7.97
C LEU A 421 -12.72 -5.28 6.85
N LEU A 422 -13.16 -5.55 5.63
CA LEU A 422 -12.30 -5.84 4.49
C LEU A 422 -12.53 -4.86 3.33
N ASP A 423 -11.57 -3.97 3.07
CA ASP A 423 -11.73 -2.94 2.03
C ASP A 423 -11.16 -3.41 0.69
N GLU A 424 -11.99 -3.91 -0.23
CA GLU A 424 -11.58 -4.55 -1.50
C GLU A 424 -10.54 -5.67 -1.32
N PRO A 425 -10.90 -6.80 -0.66
CA PRO A 425 -9.92 -7.81 -0.26
C PRO A 425 -9.38 -8.66 -1.42
N THR A 426 -10.04 -8.73 -2.58
CA THR A 426 -9.57 -9.53 -3.72
C THR A 426 -9.00 -8.73 -4.89
N SER A 427 -8.83 -7.41 -4.72
CA SER A 427 -8.15 -6.57 -5.73
C SER A 427 -6.69 -7.02 -5.91
N GLY A 428 -6.28 -7.28 -7.17
CA GLY A 428 -4.93 -7.75 -7.49
C GLY A 428 -4.59 -9.21 -7.13
N VAL A 429 -5.57 -10.01 -6.69
CA VAL A 429 -5.41 -11.45 -6.41
C VAL A 429 -5.73 -12.28 -7.67
N ASP A 430 -4.93 -13.30 -7.96
CA ASP A 430 -5.18 -14.19 -9.10
C ASP A 430 -6.47 -15.02 -8.92
N PRO A 431 -7.18 -15.39 -10.00
CA PRO A 431 -8.49 -16.05 -9.89
C PRO A 431 -8.50 -17.34 -9.06
N VAL A 432 -7.42 -18.13 -9.08
CA VAL A 432 -7.34 -19.38 -8.32
C VAL A 432 -7.18 -19.10 -6.83
N SER A 433 -6.33 -18.12 -6.48
CA SER A 433 -6.17 -17.67 -5.11
C SER A 433 -7.41 -16.95 -4.56
N LYS A 434 -8.21 -16.27 -5.40
CA LYS A 434 -9.50 -15.68 -4.99
C LYS A 434 -10.45 -16.73 -4.42
N LEU A 435 -10.59 -17.87 -5.10
CA LEU A 435 -11.43 -18.97 -4.60
C LEU A 435 -10.93 -19.51 -3.26
N GLN A 436 -9.62 -19.68 -3.09
CA GLN A 436 -9.05 -20.11 -1.80
C GLN A 436 -9.31 -19.08 -0.70
N PHE A 437 -9.22 -17.81 -1.05
CA PHE A 437 -9.47 -16.70 -0.14
C PHE A 437 -10.93 -16.67 0.31
N TRP A 438 -11.88 -16.86 -0.61
CA TRP A 438 -13.30 -16.95 -0.30
C TRP A 438 -13.61 -18.11 0.65
N ASN A 439 -13.03 -19.29 0.41
CA ASN A 439 -13.16 -20.43 1.32
C ASN A 439 -12.64 -20.13 2.75
N ILE A 440 -11.63 -19.27 2.89
CA ILE A 440 -11.13 -18.85 4.21
C ILE A 440 -12.14 -17.91 4.88
N LEU A 441 -12.69 -16.94 4.15
CA LEU A 441 -13.73 -16.04 4.66
C LEU A 441 -15.01 -16.79 5.05
N ASP A 442 -15.43 -17.77 4.26
CA ASP A 442 -16.54 -18.66 4.61
C ASP A 442 -16.25 -19.38 5.93
N SER A 443 -15.04 -19.95 6.09
CA SER A 443 -14.68 -20.64 7.33
C SER A 443 -14.62 -19.72 8.57
N VAL A 444 -14.37 -18.43 8.35
CA VAL A 444 -14.36 -17.38 9.38
C VAL A 444 -15.78 -16.98 9.76
N ARG A 445 -16.65 -16.82 8.77
CA ARG A 445 -18.09 -16.63 8.98
C ARG A 445 -18.71 -17.81 9.73
N ASP A 446 -18.39 -19.04 9.31
CA ASP A 446 -18.89 -20.27 9.94
C ASP A 446 -18.35 -20.46 11.37
N ALA A 447 -17.25 -19.78 11.73
CA ALA A 447 -16.74 -19.72 13.09
C ALA A 447 -17.51 -18.71 13.99
N GLY A 448 -18.46 -17.96 13.42
CA GLY A 448 -19.32 -17.01 14.12
C GLY A 448 -18.86 -15.55 14.05
N GLN A 449 -17.85 -15.22 13.25
CA GLN A 449 -17.39 -13.84 13.07
C GLN A 449 -18.23 -13.12 12.02
N SER A 450 -18.64 -11.87 12.29
CA SER A 450 -19.35 -11.04 11.30
C SER A 450 -18.35 -10.35 10.37
N ILE A 451 -18.62 -10.40 9.07
CA ILE A 451 -17.72 -9.86 8.04
C ILE A 451 -18.44 -8.72 7.32
N ILE A 452 -17.74 -7.61 7.12
CA ILE A 452 -18.22 -6.49 6.31
C ILE A 452 -17.17 -6.24 5.24
N LEU A 453 -17.55 -6.38 3.98
CA LEU A 453 -16.64 -6.19 2.86
C LEU A 453 -17.12 -5.07 1.95
N THR A 454 -16.20 -4.22 1.51
CA THR A 454 -16.44 -3.34 0.36
C THR A 454 -15.93 -4.06 -0.88
N SER A 455 -16.68 -3.98 -1.97
CA SER A 455 -16.20 -4.45 -3.26
C SER A 455 -16.81 -3.63 -4.39
N HIS A 456 -16.11 -3.62 -5.52
CA HIS A 456 -16.66 -3.23 -6.82
C HIS A 456 -16.91 -4.45 -7.71
N SER A 457 -16.60 -5.67 -7.24
CA SER A 457 -16.80 -6.92 -7.97
C SER A 457 -18.11 -7.58 -7.55
N MET A 458 -19.03 -7.72 -8.50
CA MET A 458 -20.33 -8.37 -8.27
C MET A 458 -20.15 -9.86 -7.95
N GLU A 459 -19.19 -10.52 -8.62
CA GLU A 459 -18.87 -11.93 -8.37
C GLU A 459 -18.46 -12.19 -6.91
N GLU A 460 -17.67 -11.29 -6.31
CA GLU A 460 -17.23 -11.39 -4.92
C GLU A 460 -18.40 -11.23 -3.95
N CYS A 461 -19.24 -10.21 -4.16
CA CYS A 461 -20.42 -9.99 -3.34
C CYS A 461 -21.42 -11.14 -3.45
N GLU A 462 -21.63 -11.69 -4.65
CA GLU A 462 -22.55 -12.80 -4.87
C GLU A 462 -22.04 -14.12 -4.25
N ALA A 463 -20.72 -14.35 -4.25
CA ALA A 463 -20.14 -15.55 -3.68
C ALA A 463 -20.09 -15.53 -2.14
N LEU A 464 -19.85 -14.37 -1.52
CA LEU A 464 -19.56 -14.27 -0.09
C LEU A 464 -20.69 -13.70 0.76
N CYS A 465 -21.45 -12.73 0.23
CA CYS A 465 -22.35 -11.91 1.04
C CYS A 465 -23.72 -12.57 1.19
N SER A 466 -24.21 -12.62 2.43
CA SER A 466 -25.58 -13.03 2.74
C SER A 466 -26.56 -11.93 2.37
N ARG A 467 -26.17 -10.67 2.62
CA ARG A 467 -26.91 -9.46 2.29
C ARG A 467 -25.95 -8.43 1.73
N LEU A 468 -26.44 -7.64 0.78
CA LEU A 468 -25.65 -6.57 0.19
C LEU A 468 -26.44 -5.26 0.18
N GLY A 469 -25.69 -4.17 0.26
CA GLY A 469 -26.18 -2.80 0.14
C GLY A 469 -25.50 -2.10 -1.02
N ILE A 470 -26.27 -1.49 -1.93
CA ILE A 470 -25.73 -0.71 -3.05
C ILE A 470 -25.68 0.76 -2.66
N MET A 471 -24.47 1.34 -2.68
CA MET A 471 -24.23 2.76 -2.40
C MET A 471 -24.07 3.58 -3.68
N VAL A 472 -24.73 4.74 -3.72
CA VAL A 472 -24.63 5.74 -4.79
C VAL A 472 -24.62 7.14 -4.15
N ASN A 473 -23.68 7.99 -4.56
CA ASN A 473 -23.52 9.38 -4.06
C ASN A 473 -23.53 9.48 -2.51
N GLY A 474 -22.88 8.55 -1.80
CA GLY A 474 -22.78 8.58 -0.34
C GLY A 474 -24.03 8.11 0.41
N GLN A 475 -25.07 7.64 -0.28
CA GLN A 475 -26.30 7.09 0.31
C GLN A 475 -26.49 5.62 -0.06
N LEU A 476 -27.19 4.88 0.80
CA LEU A 476 -27.63 3.52 0.52
C LEU A 476 -28.93 3.58 -0.32
N GLN A 477 -28.91 2.99 -1.52
CA GLN A 477 -30.05 3.03 -2.44
C GLN A 477 -30.94 1.79 -2.33
N CYS A 478 -30.34 0.62 -2.14
CA CYS A 478 -31.05 -0.62 -1.88
C CYS A 478 -30.26 -1.51 -0.92
N ILE A 479 -30.96 -2.39 -0.22
CA ILE A 479 -30.39 -3.34 0.73
C ILE A 479 -31.20 -4.64 0.68
N GLY A 480 -30.53 -5.79 0.66
CA GLY A 480 -31.22 -7.08 0.64
C GLY A 480 -30.32 -8.25 0.26
N GLY A 481 -30.86 -9.46 0.30
CA GLY A 481 -30.17 -10.63 -0.23
C GLY A 481 -29.97 -10.53 -1.74
N VAL A 482 -28.94 -11.19 -2.28
CA VAL A 482 -28.62 -11.15 -3.72
C VAL A 482 -29.84 -11.51 -4.57
N GLN A 483 -30.55 -12.57 -4.19
CA GLN A 483 -31.74 -13.05 -4.91
C GLN A 483 -32.92 -12.07 -4.82
N HIS A 484 -33.13 -11.47 -3.63
CA HIS A 484 -34.16 -10.46 -3.44
C HIS A 484 -33.92 -9.22 -4.31
N LEU A 485 -32.68 -8.74 -4.38
CA LEU A 485 -32.33 -7.59 -5.21
C LEU A 485 -32.41 -7.90 -6.70
N LYS A 486 -31.99 -9.09 -7.13
CA LYS A 486 -32.17 -9.55 -8.52
C LYS A 486 -33.64 -9.58 -8.90
N HIS A 487 -34.52 -10.10 -8.05
CA HIS A 487 -35.95 -10.19 -8.32
C HIS A 487 -36.66 -8.83 -8.26
N LYS A 488 -36.37 -8.01 -7.24
CA LYS A 488 -37.02 -6.70 -7.03
C LYS A 488 -36.66 -5.67 -8.10
N PHE A 489 -35.39 -5.66 -8.52
CA PHE A 489 -34.88 -4.74 -9.53
C PHE A 489 -34.65 -5.41 -10.89
N ALA A 490 -35.21 -6.61 -11.09
CA ALA A 490 -35.18 -7.28 -12.39
C ALA A 490 -35.77 -6.37 -13.46
N GLN A 491 -35.07 -6.25 -14.59
CA GLN A 491 -35.62 -5.65 -15.81
C GLN A 491 -36.07 -6.76 -16.78
N GLY A 492 -36.59 -7.85 -16.21
CA GLY A 492 -36.99 -9.10 -16.87
C GLY A 492 -35.84 -10.04 -17.22
N TYR A 493 -35.87 -10.67 -18.40
CA TYR A 493 -34.95 -11.75 -18.78
C TYR A 493 -34.05 -11.36 -19.96
N THR A 494 -32.84 -11.90 -19.99
CA THR A 494 -31.90 -11.73 -21.09
C THR A 494 -31.92 -12.99 -21.97
N LEU A 495 -32.48 -12.87 -23.16
CA LEU A 495 -32.55 -13.94 -24.16
C LEU A 495 -31.39 -13.78 -25.15
N SER A 496 -30.50 -14.76 -25.22
CA SER A 496 -29.40 -14.80 -26.20
C SER A 496 -29.65 -15.90 -27.23
N ILE A 497 -29.77 -15.53 -28.50
CA ILE A 497 -30.04 -16.44 -29.62
C ILE A 497 -28.78 -16.53 -30.49
N LYS A 498 -28.27 -17.74 -30.69
CA LYS A 498 -27.10 -18.02 -31.52
C LYS A 498 -27.53 -18.49 -32.91
N LEU A 499 -26.98 -17.88 -33.94
CA LEU A 499 -27.27 -18.16 -35.35
C LEU A 499 -26.20 -19.04 -35.99
N LYS A 500 -26.60 -19.93 -36.91
CA LYS A 500 -25.68 -20.81 -37.65
C LYS A 500 -24.81 -20.02 -38.63
N LEU A 501 -23.51 -20.32 -38.67
CA LEU A 501 -22.50 -19.58 -39.43
C LEU A 501 -22.32 -20.02 -40.90
N HIS A 502 -23.23 -20.81 -41.47
CA HIS A 502 -23.08 -21.40 -42.80
C HIS A 502 -24.39 -21.47 -43.57
N CYS A 503 -24.78 -20.35 -44.17
CA CYS A 503 -25.70 -20.34 -45.30
C CYS A 503 -25.18 -19.38 -46.38
N PRO A 504 -24.72 -19.87 -47.53
CA PRO A 504 -24.23 -19.02 -48.64
C PRO A 504 -25.31 -18.19 -49.35
N HIS A 505 -26.58 -18.29 -48.95
CA HIS A 505 -27.72 -17.69 -49.65
C HIS A 505 -28.85 -17.17 -48.74
N THR A 506 -28.65 -16.93 -47.44
CA THR A 506 -29.73 -16.40 -46.60
C THR A 506 -29.74 -14.88 -46.64
N GLU A 507 -30.65 -14.37 -47.44
CA GLU A 507 -31.00 -12.95 -47.63
C GLU A 507 -31.19 -12.24 -46.28
N GLU A 508 -30.70 -11.00 -46.17
CA GLU A 508 -30.95 -10.09 -45.04
C GLU A 508 -32.45 -10.04 -44.64
N GLN A 509 -33.36 -10.33 -45.59
CA GLN A 509 -34.80 -10.43 -45.41
C GLN A 509 -35.23 -11.47 -44.36
N ASN A 510 -34.61 -12.65 -44.31
CA ASN A 510 -35.01 -13.69 -43.35
C ASN A 510 -34.58 -13.34 -41.91
N LEU A 511 -33.47 -12.61 -41.74
CA LEU A 511 -33.02 -12.13 -40.43
C LEU A 511 -33.93 -11.02 -39.91
N ASP A 512 -34.36 -10.10 -40.77
CA ASP A 512 -35.27 -9.03 -40.37
C ASP A 512 -36.69 -9.53 -40.11
N THR A 513 -37.12 -10.59 -40.80
CA THR A 513 -38.39 -11.28 -40.50
C THR A 513 -38.34 -11.95 -39.13
N LEU A 514 -37.23 -12.63 -38.81
CA LEU A 514 -37.02 -13.24 -37.49
C LEU A 514 -37.00 -12.18 -36.37
N LYS A 515 -36.32 -11.04 -36.58
CA LYS A 515 -36.32 -9.93 -35.60
C LYS A 515 -37.73 -9.40 -35.34
N LYS A 516 -38.51 -9.16 -36.40
CA LYS A 516 -39.91 -8.70 -36.27
C LYS A 516 -40.77 -9.70 -35.51
N GLU A 517 -40.64 -10.99 -35.80
CA GLU A 517 -41.44 -12.02 -35.12
C GLU A 517 -41.08 -12.16 -33.63
N ILE A 518 -39.80 -11.99 -33.29
CA ILE A 518 -39.34 -11.92 -31.89
C ILE A 518 -39.90 -10.67 -31.21
N ASP A 519 -39.83 -9.51 -31.87
CA ASP A 519 -40.32 -8.24 -31.33
C ASP A 519 -41.85 -8.26 -31.11
N GLU A 520 -42.60 -8.93 -31.98
CA GLU A 520 -44.05 -9.12 -31.83
C GLU A 520 -44.41 -10.10 -30.71
N LYS A 521 -43.73 -11.26 -30.65
CA LYS A 521 -44.03 -12.31 -29.66
C LYS A 521 -43.62 -11.94 -28.24
N PHE A 522 -42.55 -11.17 -28.07
CA PHE A 522 -41.97 -10.84 -26.76
C PHE A 522 -42.12 -9.36 -26.35
N TYR A 523 -43.02 -8.61 -26.99
CA TYR A 523 -43.25 -7.20 -26.66
C TYR A 523 -43.69 -7.01 -25.19
N PRO A 524 -43.11 -6.06 -24.43
CA PRO A 524 -41.99 -5.18 -24.79
C PRO A 524 -40.61 -5.86 -24.63
N CYS A 525 -39.84 -5.92 -25.71
CA CYS A 525 -38.43 -6.35 -25.70
C CYS A 525 -37.53 -5.32 -26.38
N THR A 526 -36.26 -5.25 -25.97
CA THR A 526 -35.25 -4.41 -26.64
C THR A 526 -34.05 -5.24 -27.05
N LEU A 527 -33.61 -5.11 -28.30
CA LEU A 527 -32.35 -5.67 -28.76
C LEU A 527 -31.18 -4.88 -28.13
N LYS A 528 -30.45 -5.51 -27.20
CA LYS A 528 -29.30 -4.90 -26.50
C LYS A 528 -28.04 -4.89 -27.37
N ASP A 529 -27.75 -6.02 -28.01
CA ASP A 529 -26.48 -6.22 -28.71
C ASP A 529 -26.57 -7.29 -29.82
N ILE A 530 -25.72 -7.13 -30.84
CA ILE A 530 -25.53 -8.08 -31.95
C ILE A 530 -24.03 -8.31 -32.11
N HIS A 531 -23.55 -9.48 -31.68
CA HIS A 531 -22.13 -9.81 -31.73
C HIS A 531 -21.89 -11.23 -32.23
N GLN A 532 -21.08 -11.38 -33.27
CA GLN A 532 -20.59 -12.67 -33.80
C GLN A 532 -21.68 -13.75 -33.87
N ASN A 533 -22.79 -13.44 -34.54
CA ASN A 533 -23.96 -14.32 -34.72
C ASN A 533 -24.77 -14.62 -33.46
N VAL A 534 -24.64 -13.81 -32.41
CA VAL A 534 -25.51 -13.87 -31.23
C VAL A 534 -26.34 -12.59 -31.16
N PHE A 535 -27.66 -12.74 -31.09
CA PHE A 535 -28.59 -11.66 -30.79
C PHE A 535 -28.93 -11.70 -29.30
N GLN A 536 -28.75 -10.58 -28.61
CA GLN A 536 -29.11 -10.44 -27.20
C GLN A 536 -30.33 -9.51 -27.06
N TYR A 537 -31.45 -10.08 -26.63
CA TYR A 537 -32.69 -9.38 -26.33
C TYR A 537 -32.88 -9.24 -24.82
N GLN A 538 -33.36 -8.08 -24.39
CA GLN A 538 -33.89 -7.85 -23.06
C GLN A 538 -35.41 -7.91 -23.10
N LEU A 539 -35.98 -8.91 -22.45
CA LEU A 539 -37.41 -9.05 -22.26
C LEU A 539 -37.80 -8.21 -21.03
N HIS A 540 -38.58 -7.14 -21.18
CA HIS A 540 -38.92 -6.25 -20.05
C HIS A 540 -40.13 -6.73 -19.27
N ASN A 541 -40.85 -7.72 -19.79
CA ASN A 541 -42.03 -8.27 -19.15
C ASN A 541 -41.63 -9.28 -18.06
N THR A 542 -41.61 -8.82 -16.80
CA THR A 542 -41.33 -9.64 -15.61
C THR A 542 -42.43 -10.64 -15.27
N ALA A 543 -43.62 -10.54 -15.87
CA ALA A 543 -44.72 -11.48 -15.67
C ALA A 543 -44.67 -12.71 -16.59
N LEU A 544 -43.72 -12.77 -17.54
CA LEU A 544 -43.54 -13.94 -18.39
C LEU A 544 -42.99 -15.11 -17.57
N GLU A 545 -43.71 -16.22 -17.54
CA GLU A 545 -43.20 -17.47 -16.98
C GLU A 545 -42.15 -18.09 -17.91
N TRP A 546 -41.12 -18.71 -17.33
CA TRP A 546 -40.01 -19.33 -18.07
C TRP A 546 -40.51 -20.36 -19.10
N ASP A 547 -41.58 -21.08 -18.78
CA ASP A 547 -42.12 -22.12 -19.65
C ASP A 547 -42.70 -21.54 -20.96
N VAL A 548 -43.37 -20.38 -20.89
CA VAL A 548 -43.91 -19.68 -22.06
C VAL A 548 -42.78 -19.20 -22.96
N VAL A 549 -41.72 -18.65 -22.36
CA VAL A 549 -40.55 -18.17 -23.12
C VAL A 549 -39.83 -19.34 -23.79
N PHE A 550 -39.60 -20.43 -23.07
CA PHE A 550 -38.99 -21.63 -23.63
C PHE A 550 -39.83 -22.26 -24.75
N LYS A 551 -41.14 -22.43 -24.57
CA LYS A 551 -42.04 -22.97 -25.61
C LYS A 551 -41.99 -22.12 -26.87
N THR A 552 -42.17 -20.81 -26.72
CA THR A 552 -42.17 -19.86 -27.84
C THR A 552 -40.82 -19.87 -28.58
N MET A 553 -39.71 -19.97 -27.85
CA MET A 553 -38.38 -20.07 -28.45
C MET A 553 -38.12 -21.42 -29.13
N GLU A 554 -38.66 -22.52 -28.60
CA GLU A 554 -38.56 -23.82 -29.22
C GLU A 554 -39.36 -23.88 -30.52
N ASP A 555 -40.57 -23.29 -30.53
CA ASP A 555 -41.40 -23.14 -31.74
C ASP A 555 -40.69 -22.29 -32.82
N LEU A 556 -40.03 -21.20 -32.40
CA LEU A 556 -39.21 -20.38 -33.29
C LEU A 556 -37.97 -21.13 -33.80
N LYS A 557 -37.31 -21.92 -32.93
CA LYS A 557 -36.15 -22.74 -33.31
C LYS A 557 -36.54 -23.83 -34.31
N GLN A 558 -37.73 -24.42 -34.19
CA GLN A 558 -38.26 -25.37 -35.16
C GLN A 558 -38.59 -24.69 -36.50
N SER A 559 -39.29 -23.55 -36.46
CA SER A 559 -39.69 -22.79 -37.66
C SER A 559 -38.49 -22.22 -38.42
N TYR A 560 -37.43 -21.83 -37.70
CA TYR A 560 -36.19 -21.26 -38.24
C TYR A 560 -34.98 -22.17 -37.98
N SER A 561 -35.16 -23.49 -38.12
CA SER A 561 -34.10 -24.48 -37.81
C SER A 561 -32.84 -24.35 -38.67
N GLU A 562 -32.93 -23.71 -39.83
CA GLU A 562 -31.78 -23.41 -40.69
C GLU A 562 -30.97 -22.19 -40.22
N LEU A 563 -31.60 -21.28 -39.47
CA LEU A 563 -31.03 -20.00 -39.02
C LEU A 563 -30.58 -20.04 -37.55
N ILE A 564 -31.40 -20.60 -36.65
CA ILE A 564 -31.12 -20.66 -35.21
C ILE A 564 -30.29 -21.92 -34.91
N GLU A 565 -29.11 -21.74 -34.33
CA GLU A 565 -28.28 -22.81 -33.79
C GLU A 565 -28.78 -23.21 -32.40
N ASP A 566 -28.88 -22.23 -31.51
CA ASP A 566 -29.31 -22.44 -30.13
C ASP A 566 -29.81 -21.15 -29.48
N TYR A 567 -30.42 -21.26 -28.31
CA TYR A 567 -30.78 -20.09 -27.50
C TYR A 567 -30.49 -20.34 -26.02
N SER A 568 -30.30 -19.26 -25.26
CA SER A 568 -30.12 -19.30 -23.81
C SER A 568 -30.90 -18.17 -23.17
N LEU A 569 -31.54 -18.47 -22.04
CA LEU A 569 -32.31 -17.51 -21.26
C LEU A 569 -31.61 -17.35 -19.91
N ASN A 570 -31.23 -16.12 -19.58
CA ASN A 570 -30.56 -15.77 -18.34
C ASN A 570 -31.41 -14.78 -17.54
N GLU A 571 -31.38 -14.91 -16.22
CA GLU A 571 -31.94 -13.90 -15.31
C GLU A 571 -31.13 -12.60 -15.37
N THR A 572 -31.77 -11.51 -14.91
CA THR A 572 -31.05 -10.24 -14.68
C THR A 572 -29.88 -10.50 -13.73
N SER A 573 -28.66 -10.17 -14.17
CA SER A 573 -27.47 -10.35 -13.34
C SER A 573 -27.39 -9.27 -12.26
N LEU A 574 -26.63 -9.53 -11.17
CA LEU A 574 -26.39 -8.49 -10.16
C LEU A 574 -25.64 -7.29 -10.76
N GLU A 575 -24.85 -7.51 -11.81
CA GLU A 575 -24.18 -6.46 -12.57
C GLU A 575 -25.17 -5.54 -13.27
N GLU A 576 -26.23 -6.09 -13.88
CA GLU A 576 -27.26 -5.27 -14.52
C GLU A 576 -28.06 -4.43 -13.51
N VAL A 577 -28.42 -5.02 -12.36
CA VAL A 577 -29.04 -4.28 -11.24
C VAL A 577 -28.11 -3.15 -10.78
N PHE A 578 -26.83 -3.45 -10.58
CA PHE A 578 -25.84 -2.45 -10.19
C PHE A 578 -25.70 -1.34 -11.22
N LEU A 579 -25.62 -1.66 -12.51
CA LEU A 579 -25.51 -0.67 -13.60
C LEU A 579 -26.73 0.25 -13.65
N ALA A 580 -27.93 -0.26 -13.35
CA ALA A 580 -29.13 0.56 -13.27
C ALA A 580 -29.00 1.66 -12.20
N PHE A 581 -28.47 1.32 -11.01
CA PHE A 581 -28.22 2.28 -9.93
C PHE A 581 -27.00 3.17 -10.19
N ALA A 582 -25.94 2.63 -10.78
CA ALA A 582 -24.71 3.35 -11.06
C ALA A 582 -24.91 4.49 -12.07
N ARG A 583 -25.90 4.38 -12.98
CA ARG A 583 -26.28 5.48 -13.89
C ARG A 583 -26.78 6.73 -13.17
N ASN A 584 -27.30 6.59 -11.95
CA ASN A 584 -27.74 7.72 -11.12
C ASN A 584 -26.59 8.34 -10.31
N GLN A 585 -25.36 7.81 -10.43
CA GLN A 585 -24.18 8.45 -9.86
C GLN A 585 -23.94 9.75 -10.63
N THR A 586 -24.02 10.89 -9.93
CA THR A 586 -23.62 12.15 -10.53
C THR A 586 -22.10 12.11 -10.70
N PRO A 587 -21.54 12.38 -11.89
CA PRO A 587 -20.12 12.67 -11.99
C PRO A 587 -19.89 13.86 -11.07
N ASN A 588 -19.20 13.63 -9.94
CA ASN A 588 -19.00 14.67 -8.95
C ASN A 588 -18.45 15.90 -9.67
N HIS A 589 -19.10 17.05 -9.46
CA HIS A 589 -18.45 18.34 -9.54
C HIS A 589 -17.23 18.27 -8.61
N ILE A 590 -16.10 17.87 -9.16
CA ILE A 590 -14.81 18.15 -8.56
C ILE A 590 -14.65 19.65 -8.72
N ASN A 591 -15.19 20.42 -7.78
CA ASN A 591 -14.70 21.77 -7.55
C ASN A 591 -13.27 21.62 -7.01
N VAL A 592 -12.31 21.39 -7.91
CA VAL A 592 -10.90 21.77 -7.72
C VAL A 592 -10.81 23.28 -7.90
N GLU A 593 -11.57 24.04 -7.13
CA GLU A 593 -11.31 25.46 -6.93
C GLU A 593 -11.43 25.71 -5.43
N ASN A 594 -10.27 26.02 -4.84
CA ASN A 594 -10.00 26.24 -3.41
C ASN A 594 -9.56 25.01 -2.59
N MET A 595 -8.54 24.32 -3.08
CA MET A 595 -7.41 24.00 -2.22
C MET A 595 -6.14 24.43 -2.96
N GLU A 596 -5.68 25.67 -2.68
CA GLU A 596 -4.42 26.20 -3.20
C GLU A 596 -3.28 25.25 -2.81
N VAL A 597 -2.87 24.41 -3.75
CA VAL A 597 -1.51 23.89 -3.84
C VAL A 597 -0.68 25.04 -4.39
N ARG A 598 -0.12 25.87 -3.50
CA ARG A 598 0.93 26.83 -3.87
C ARG A 598 2.28 26.15 -3.94
N GLY A 599 2.92 26.22 -5.11
CA GLY A 599 4.34 25.92 -5.32
C GLY A 599 4.58 24.82 -6.35
N THR A 600 4.20 25.02 -7.61
CA THR A 600 5.12 25.41 -8.71
C THR A 600 6.23 24.40 -9.05
N THR A 601 5.98 23.62 -10.11
CA THR A 601 6.92 23.56 -11.24
C THR A 601 6.08 23.83 -12.50
N GLN A 602 6.25 25.02 -13.08
CA GLN A 602 5.60 25.39 -14.33
C GLN A 602 6.17 24.53 -15.47
N GLN A 603 5.31 23.78 -16.15
CA GLN A 603 5.43 23.59 -17.59
C GLN A 603 4.17 24.23 -18.23
N PRO A 604 4.33 25.06 -19.27
CA PRO A 604 3.23 25.85 -19.79
C PRO A 604 2.22 24.96 -20.51
N GLN A 605 0.98 24.92 -20.01
CA GLN A 605 -0.17 24.46 -20.79
C GLN A 605 -0.30 25.34 -22.03
N ARG A 606 0.10 24.82 -23.19
CA ARG A 606 -0.18 25.45 -24.48
C ARG A 606 -1.67 25.34 -24.78
N ARG A 607 -2.37 26.47 -24.74
CA ARG A 607 -3.59 26.70 -25.52
C ARG A 607 -3.25 26.44 -26.99
N PHE A 608 -3.81 25.40 -27.59
CA PHE A 608 -3.84 25.29 -29.04
C PHE A 608 -4.84 26.30 -29.59
N ALA A 609 -4.32 27.43 -30.04
CA ALA A 609 -4.99 28.24 -31.04
C ALA A 609 -5.09 27.42 -32.33
N ARG A 610 -6.30 27.24 -32.84
CA ARG A 610 -6.54 26.68 -34.18
C ARG A 610 -5.91 27.60 -35.22
N SER A 611 -4.89 27.10 -35.94
CA SER A 611 -4.57 27.57 -37.27
C SER A 611 -4.01 26.42 -38.11
N GLY A 612 -4.64 26.16 -39.26
CA GLY A 612 -4.12 25.29 -40.31
C GLY A 612 -4.42 23.80 -40.13
N ALA A 613 -5.33 23.27 -40.95
CA ALA A 613 -5.49 21.83 -41.13
C ALA A 613 -4.20 21.22 -41.70
N VAL A 614 -3.60 20.27 -40.99
CA VAL A 614 -2.62 19.33 -41.54
C VAL A 614 -3.20 17.94 -41.39
N THR A 615 -3.66 17.36 -42.50
CA THR A 615 -3.95 15.94 -42.62
C THR A 615 -2.64 15.16 -42.53
N VAL A 616 -2.35 14.58 -41.37
CA VAL A 616 -1.31 13.55 -41.25
C VAL A 616 -1.97 12.20 -41.52
N THR A 617 -1.95 11.76 -42.76
CA THR A 617 -2.25 10.37 -43.10
C THR A 617 -1.00 9.54 -42.81
N CYS A 618 -1.14 8.43 -42.08
CA CYS A 618 -0.05 7.44 -41.93
C CYS A 618 0.29 6.72 -43.26
N ASP A 619 -0.30 7.15 -44.37
CA ASP A 619 -0.09 6.65 -45.73
C ASP A 619 1.05 7.35 -46.48
N GLU A 620 1.56 8.48 -45.99
CA GLU A 620 2.80 9.11 -46.47
C GLU A 620 3.93 8.99 -45.43
N PRO A 621 5.05 8.34 -45.77
CA PRO A 621 6.15 8.20 -44.85
C PRO A 621 6.89 9.55 -44.69
N VAL A 622 6.91 10.07 -43.46
CA VAL A 622 7.92 11.04 -43.01
C VAL A 622 9.34 10.41 -43.01
N ALA A 623 9.43 9.09 -43.20
CA ALA A 623 10.67 8.37 -43.41
C ALA A 623 11.14 8.44 -44.87
N GLY A 624 12.35 8.96 -45.08
CA GLY A 624 12.99 8.97 -46.40
C GLY A 624 13.09 7.59 -47.08
N PRO A 625 13.23 7.54 -48.41
CA PRO A 625 13.14 6.34 -49.25
C PRO A 625 14.15 5.20 -48.95
N SER A 626 15.13 5.43 -48.08
CA SER A 626 16.15 4.45 -47.68
C SER A 626 15.69 3.42 -46.63
N ARG A 627 14.65 3.70 -45.85
CA ARG A 627 14.23 2.83 -44.72
C ARG A 627 13.17 1.79 -45.12
N LEU A 628 12.25 2.16 -46.00
CA LEU A 628 11.23 1.27 -46.56
C LEU A 628 11.86 0.18 -47.45
N SER A 629 12.92 0.54 -48.16
CA SER A 629 13.74 -0.40 -48.93
C SER A 629 14.50 -1.40 -48.04
N GLN A 630 14.97 -1.00 -46.85
CA GLN A 630 15.55 -1.93 -45.87
C GLN A 630 14.54 -2.93 -45.29
N LEU A 631 13.31 -2.49 -44.96
CA LEU A 631 12.27 -3.41 -44.48
C LEU A 631 11.76 -4.36 -45.57
N GLN A 632 11.62 -3.87 -46.81
CA GLN A 632 11.27 -4.73 -47.96
C GLN A 632 12.38 -5.74 -48.31
N GLN A 633 13.66 -5.41 -48.08
CA GLN A 633 14.76 -6.36 -48.19
C GLN A 633 14.72 -7.43 -47.09
N LEU A 634 14.35 -7.08 -45.85
CA LEU A 634 14.30 -8.00 -44.72
C LEU A 634 13.06 -8.92 -44.71
N PHE A 635 11.92 -8.46 -45.26
CA PHE A 635 10.65 -9.21 -45.28
C PHE A 635 10.01 -9.28 -46.71
N PRO A 636 10.56 -10.08 -47.64
CA PRO A 636 10.14 -10.09 -49.05
C PRO A 636 8.82 -10.82 -49.37
N ALA A 637 8.21 -11.54 -48.43
CA ALA A 637 7.03 -12.37 -48.68
C ALA A 637 5.71 -11.64 -48.35
N LYS A 638 4.92 -11.24 -49.38
CA LYS A 638 3.46 -10.92 -49.45
C LYS A 638 2.68 -10.44 -48.18
N GLY A 639 3.33 -9.86 -47.17
CA GLY A 639 2.76 -9.67 -45.83
C GLY A 639 2.69 -8.23 -45.32
N TYR A 640 3.26 -7.25 -46.03
CA TYR A 640 3.08 -5.84 -45.69
C TYR A 640 1.84 -5.31 -46.43
N ARG A 641 0.69 -5.29 -45.75
CA ARG A 641 -0.57 -4.74 -46.30
C ARG A 641 -0.74 -3.35 -45.72
N LYS A 642 -0.75 -2.31 -46.57
CA LYS A 642 -1.18 -0.95 -46.19
C LYS A 642 -2.65 -1.04 -45.75
N GLU A 643 -2.97 -0.67 -44.51
CA GLU A 643 -4.36 -0.44 -44.09
C GLU A 643 -4.71 1.02 -44.34
N VAL A 644 -5.55 1.26 -45.36
CA VAL A 644 -6.11 2.58 -45.68
C VAL A 644 -7.32 2.80 -44.78
N VAL A 645 -7.32 3.87 -43.98
CA VAL A 645 -8.49 4.29 -43.17
C VAL A 645 -9.02 5.60 -43.74
N ASN A 646 -10.09 5.54 -44.54
CA ASN A 646 -10.81 6.71 -45.01
C ASN A 646 -11.74 7.23 -43.91
N VAL A 647 -11.69 8.53 -43.62
CA VAL A 647 -12.74 9.24 -42.86
C VAL A 647 -13.29 10.32 -43.78
N ALA A 648 -14.55 10.17 -44.17
CA ALA A 648 -15.29 11.18 -44.94
C ALA A 648 -15.80 12.25 -43.97
N VAL A 649 -15.70 13.52 -44.36
CA VAL A 649 -16.42 14.64 -43.74
C VAL A 649 -17.12 15.39 -44.87
N GLU A 650 -18.44 15.55 -44.75
CA GLU A 650 -19.29 16.31 -45.68
C GLU A 650 -19.00 17.82 -45.56
N ASP A 651 -18.81 18.45 -46.71
CA ASP A 651 -18.65 19.91 -46.87
C ASP A 651 -20.00 20.63 -46.74
N THR A 652 -20.09 21.66 -45.91
CA THR A 652 -21.13 22.70 -46.05
C THR A 652 -20.52 24.09 -45.85
N ASP A 653 -20.92 24.99 -46.74
CA ASP A 653 -20.34 26.29 -47.04
C ASP A 653 -20.38 27.34 -45.91
N SER A 654 -19.43 28.27 -46.02
CA SER A 654 -19.19 29.47 -45.20
C SER A 654 -20.42 30.37 -44.96
N PRO A 655 -20.56 31.03 -43.80
CA PRO A 655 -21.63 32.00 -43.55
C PRO A 655 -21.21 33.44 -43.90
N PRO A 656 -22.15 34.34 -44.28
CA PRO A 656 -21.91 35.77 -44.33
C PRO A 656 -22.27 36.48 -43.01
N ASP A 657 -21.61 37.61 -42.86
CA ASP A 657 -21.64 38.64 -41.82
C ASP A 657 -23.04 39.22 -41.53
N LEU A 658 -23.37 39.52 -40.26
CA LEU A 658 -24.31 40.55 -39.77
C LEU A 658 -24.41 40.55 -38.22
N GLY A 659 -24.51 41.75 -37.64
CA GLY A 659 -24.33 42.10 -36.22
C GLY A 659 -25.42 41.65 -35.21
N PRO A 660 -25.35 42.16 -33.95
CA PRO A 660 -26.01 41.56 -32.79
C PRO A 660 -27.48 41.99 -32.67
N PRO A 661 -28.35 41.13 -32.13
CA PRO A 661 -29.02 41.50 -30.87
C PRO A 661 -29.47 40.33 -29.95
N GLU A 662 -29.55 40.69 -28.66
CA GLU A 662 -30.55 40.34 -27.61
C GLU A 662 -31.00 38.90 -27.28
N ALA A 663 -31.25 38.71 -25.98
CA ALA A 663 -31.56 37.47 -25.30
C ALA A 663 -33.05 37.09 -25.33
N VAL A 664 -33.39 35.85 -25.69
CA VAL A 664 -34.62 35.13 -25.25
C VAL A 664 -34.39 33.60 -25.21
N GLY A 665 -34.95 32.98 -24.16
CA GLY A 665 -35.08 31.57 -23.75
C GLY A 665 -35.10 30.37 -24.72
N VAL A 666 -34.54 29.28 -24.18
CA VAL A 666 -34.95 27.85 -24.17
C VAL A 666 -34.90 27.03 -25.47
N SER A 667 -33.99 26.05 -25.51
CA SER A 667 -34.28 24.62 -25.82
C SER A 667 -33.01 23.76 -25.69
N ASP A 668 -33.19 22.54 -25.18
CA ASP A 668 -32.15 21.55 -24.83
C ASP A 668 -31.18 21.18 -25.97
N PRO A 669 -29.90 20.89 -25.68
CA PRO A 669 -29.06 20.08 -26.55
C PRO A 669 -29.03 18.61 -26.11
N LEU A 670 -29.33 17.77 -27.11
CA LEU A 670 -29.20 16.31 -27.24
C LEU A 670 -28.13 15.61 -26.35
N PRO A 671 -28.42 14.36 -25.92
CA PRO A 671 -27.53 13.57 -25.08
C PRO A 671 -26.26 13.16 -25.83
N ARG A 672 -25.09 13.52 -25.29
CA ARG A 672 -23.81 12.96 -25.74
C ARG A 672 -23.75 11.48 -25.38
N SER A 673 -23.48 10.69 -26.41
CA SER A 673 -23.33 9.24 -26.39
C SER A 673 -22.24 8.75 -25.44
N ARG A 674 -22.65 7.81 -24.56
CA ARG A 674 -21.92 6.63 -24.06
C ARG A 674 -20.40 6.76 -23.85
N SER A 675 -19.98 6.84 -22.58
CA SER A 675 -18.68 6.34 -22.13
C SER A 675 -18.66 4.82 -22.24
N LEU A 676 -18.24 4.30 -23.39
CA LEU A 676 -17.81 2.92 -23.54
C LEU A 676 -16.61 2.70 -22.61
N SER A 677 -16.73 1.74 -21.69
CA SER A 677 -15.57 1.13 -21.04
C SER A 677 -14.57 0.73 -22.11
N VAL A 678 -13.42 1.38 -22.16
CA VAL A 678 -12.40 1.06 -23.16
C VAL A 678 -11.82 -0.31 -22.82
N GLN A 679 -12.31 -1.33 -23.52
CA GLN A 679 -11.71 -2.66 -23.48
C GLN A 679 -10.35 -2.59 -24.17
N GLN A 680 -9.29 -2.67 -23.36
CA GLN A 680 -7.96 -3.01 -23.85
C GLN A 680 -8.01 -4.36 -24.58
N PRO A 681 -7.20 -4.57 -25.63
CA PRO A 681 -7.22 -5.80 -26.40
C PRO A 681 -6.96 -7.02 -25.50
N GLN A 682 -7.99 -7.83 -25.25
CA GLN A 682 -7.86 -9.08 -24.49
C GLN A 682 -6.88 -10.01 -25.22
N VAL A 683 -5.79 -10.36 -24.54
CA VAL A 683 -4.82 -11.36 -25.01
C VAL A 683 -5.37 -12.76 -24.72
N LYS A 684 -6.48 -13.14 -25.37
CA LYS A 684 -6.95 -14.54 -25.45
C LYS A 684 -6.62 -15.07 -26.85
N PRO A 685 -5.90 -16.21 -26.97
CA PRO A 685 -5.60 -16.77 -28.28
C PRO A 685 -6.89 -17.30 -28.93
N PRO A 686 -7.12 -17.04 -30.24
CA PRO A 686 -8.22 -17.66 -30.96
C PRO A 686 -8.04 -19.18 -30.93
N ALA A 687 -9.13 -19.91 -30.66
CA ALA A 687 -9.12 -21.32 -30.30
C ALA A 687 -8.63 -22.31 -31.39
N SER A 688 -8.19 -21.83 -32.57
CA SER A 688 -7.91 -22.66 -33.75
C SER A 688 -6.61 -22.34 -34.52
N GLN A 689 -5.73 -21.45 -34.03
CA GLN A 689 -4.51 -21.08 -34.78
C GLN A 689 -3.33 -22.04 -34.57
N LYS A 690 -2.78 -22.58 -35.68
CA LYS A 690 -1.52 -23.35 -35.71
C LYS A 690 -0.36 -22.42 -35.32
N ARG A 691 0.28 -22.72 -34.19
CA ARG A 691 1.39 -21.94 -33.61
C ARG A 691 2.67 -22.18 -34.42
N LYS A 692 3.22 -21.12 -35.02
CA LYS A 692 4.49 -21.14 -35.74
C LYS A 692 5.55 -20.50 -34.85
N TRP A 693 6.68 -21.17 -34.63
CA TRP A 693 7.79 -20.62 -33.84
C TRP A 693 9.03 -20.61 -34.72
N THR A 694 9.61 -19.43 -34.97
CA THR A 694 10.73 -19.27 -35.92
C THR A 694 11.99 -18.73 -35.23
N ASN A 695 13.15 -18.92 -35.85
CA ASN A 695 14.42 -18.34 -35.40
C ASN A 695 14.34 -16.81 -35.28
N GLN A 696 13.60 -16.15 -36.17
CA GLN A 696 13.39 -14.70 -36.15
C GLN A 696 12.49 -14.24 -35.00
N LEU A 697 11.37 -14.93 -34.73
CA LEU A 697 10.54 -14.65 -33.54
C LEU A 697 11.30 -14.88 -32.23
N ASN A 698 12.14 -15.91 -32.19
CA ASN A 698 13.00 -16.19 -31.04
C ASN A 698 14.09 -15.11 -30.87
N TYR A 699 14.66 -14.57 -31.97
CA TYR A 699 15.60 -13.44 -31.93
C TYR A 699 14.91 -12.16 -31.43
N LEU A 700 13.70 -11.85 -31.91
CA LEU A 700 12.91 -10.72 -31.40
C LEU A 700 12.63 -10.83 -29.90
N MET A 701 12.30 -12.03 -29.42
CA MET A 701 12.02 -12.29 -28.00
C MET A 701 13.27 -12.21 -27.12
N LYS A 702 14.41 -12.74 -27.56
CA LYS A 702 15.61 -12.90 -26.72
C LYS A 702 16.59 -11.73 -26.82
N GLU A 703 16.63 -11.04 -27.95
CA GLU A 703 17.67 -10.05 -28.23
C GLU A 703 17.07 -8.67 -28.57
N ALA A 704 16.28 -8.55 -29.64
CA ALA A 704 15.84 -7.25 -30.13
C ALA A 704 14.93 -6.49 -29.15
N LEU A 705 13.84 -7.11 -28.68
CA LEU A 705 12.90 -6.44 -27.78
C LEU A 705 13.52 -6.17 -26.39
N PRO A 706 14.27 -7.09 -25.76
CA PRO A 706 15.02 -6.77 -24.54
C PRO A 706 16.05 -5.65 -24.70
N PHE A 707 16.67 -5.49 -25.88
CA PHE A 707 17.60 -4.40 -26.16
C PHE A 707 16.88 -3.04 -26.22
N VAL A 708 15.73 -2.97 -26.90
CA VAL A 708 14.89 -1.76 -26.95
C VAL A 708 14.33 -1.39 -25.57
N VAL A 709 13.81 -2.36 -24.83
CA VAL A 709 13.23 -2.15 -23.49
C VAL A 709 14.23 -1.64 -22.45
N ARG A 710 15.54 -1.82 -22.66
CA ARG A 710 16.59 -1.29 -21.77
C ARG A 710 16.88 0.20 -21.99
N GLN A 711 16.43 0.78 -23.10
CA GLN A 711 16.67 2.19 -23.41
C GLN A 711 15.84 3.09 -22.50
N LYS A 712 16.39 4.24 -22.12
CA LYS A 712 15.70 5.21 -21.25
C LYS A 712 14.40 5.73 -21.91
N ALA A 713 14.43 5.96 -23.22
CA ALA A 713 13.28 6.38 -24.02
C ALA A 713 12.11 5.36 -23.99
N ALA A 714 12.38 4.08 -23.72
CA ALA A 714 11.34 3.05 -23.68
C ALA A 714 10.37 3.19 -22.50
N GLN A 715 10.75 3.92 -21.44
CA GLN A 715 9.97 4.03 -20.20
C GLN A 715 8.54 4.52 -20.44
N THR A 716 8.37 5.48 -21.35
CA THR A 716 7.08 6.09 -21.73
C THR A 716 6.14 5.10 -22.43
N PHE A 717 6.67 4.03 -23.03
CA PHE A 717 5.91 3.08 -23.87
C PHE A 717 5.85 1.67 -23.29
N LEU A 718 6.28 1.48 -22.04
CA LEU A 718 6.27 0.17 -21.39
C LEU A 718 4.86 -0.29 -21.09
N ASN A 719 4.04 0.57 -20.48
CA ASN A 719 2.72 0.21 -20.01
C ASN A 719 1.64 0.81 -20.93
N PRO A 720 0.43 0.23 -20.97
CA PRO A 720 -0.70 0.83 -21.63
C PRO A 720 -0.97 2.25 -21.11
N ILE A 721 -1.30 3.17 -22.00
CA ILE A 721 -1.67 4.54 -21.65
C ILE A 721 -3.03 4.50 -20.95
N ASP A 722 -3.11 5.09 -19.75
CA ASP A 722 -4.37 5.37 -19.05
C ASP A 722 -4.73 6.85 -19.26
N PRO A 723 -5.66 7.16 -20.18
CA PRO A 723 -6.02 8.55 -20.47
C PRO A 723 -6.76 9.24 -19.33
N VAL A 724 -7.31 8.50 -18.36
CA VAL A 724 -7.95 9.08 -17.19
C VAL A 724 -6.90 9.53 -16.17
N GLU A 725 -5.82 8.75 -16.02
CA GLU A 725 -4.69 9.11 -15.15
C GLU A 725 -3.86 10.28 -15.71
N LEU A 726 -3.77 10.41 -17.03
CA LEU A 726 -2.99 11.45 -17.72
C LEU A 726 -3.81 12.67 -18.16
N GLU A 727 -5.07 12.80 -17.73
CA GLU A 727 -5.99 13.91 -18.09
C GLU A 727 -6.25 14.08 -19.61
N HIS A 728 -6.09 13.01 -20.38
CA HIS A 728 -6.23 12.97 -21.84
C HIS A 728 -7.50 12.23 -22.27
N SER A 729 -8.67 12.73 -21.86
CA SER A 729 -9.97 12.06 -22.09
C SER A 729 -10.32 11.84 -23.57
N ASP A 730 -9.69 12.58 -24.48
CA ASP A 730 -9.87 12.52 -25.93
C ASP A 730 -8.96 11.49 -26.63
N TYR A 731 -8.05 10.82 -25.90
CA TYR A 731 -7.04 9.92 -26.47
C TYR A 731 -7.64 8.81 -27.36
N PHE A 732 -8.73 8.18 -26.91
CA PHE A 732 -9.37 7.09 -27.66
C PHE A 732 -10.25 7.57 -28.82
N ASP A 733 -10.52 8.88 -28.93
CA ASP A 733 -11.19 9.45 -30.09
C ASP A 733 -10.26 9.48 -31.30
N PHE A 734 -8.95 9.64 -31.06
CA PHE A 734 -7.90 9.65 -32.09
C PHE A 734 -7.22 8.28 -32.26
N ILE A 735 -6.95 7.56 -31.17
CA ILE A 735 -6.22 6.29 -31.18
C ILE A 735 -7.17 5.10 -31.06
N LYS A 736 -7.56 4.55 -32.22
CA LYS A 736 -8.44 3.36 -32.30
C LYS A 736 -7.77 2.05 -31.88
N HIS A 737 -6.43 2.05 -31.86
CA HIS A 737 -5.62 0.84 -31.88
C HIS A 737 -4.40 0.98 -30.96
N PRO A 738 -4.61 1.10 -29.64
CA PRO A 738 -3.52 1.25 -28.67
C PRO A 738 -2.58 0.04 -28.72
N MET A 739 -1.29 0.29 -28.49
CA MET A 739 -0.24 -0.72 -28.45
C MET A 739 0.89 -0.24 -27.53
N ASP A 740 1.55 -1.17 -26.85
CA ASP A 740 2.64 -0.90 -25.91
C ASP A 740 3.66 -2.05 -25.89
N LEU A 741 4.87 -1.78 -25.36
CA LEU A 741 5.97 -2.74 -25.37
C LEU A 741 5.71 -3.96 -24.47
N THR A 742 4.95 -3.83 -23.38
CA THR A 742 4.59 -4.98 -22.54
C THR A 742 3.61 -5.91 -23.26
N THR A 743 2.66 -5.38 -24.02
CA THR A 743 1.72 -6.15 -24.84
C THR A 743 2.45 -6.92 -25.94
N ILE A 744 3.38 -6.28 -26.66
CA ILE A 744 4.22 -6.97 -27.68
C ILE A 744 5.04 -8.10 -27.03
N ARG A 745 5.64 -7.83 -25.87
CA ARG A 745 6.41 -8.84 -25.11
C ARG A 745 5.54 -10.02 -24.68
N GLN A 746 4.32 -9.77 -24.24
CA GLN A 746 3.36 -10.81 -23.86
C GLN A 746 2.92 -11.63 -25.07
N ARG A 747 2.63 -10.98 -26.21
CA ARG A 747 2.27 -11.64 -27.47
C ARG A 747 3.40 -12.54 -27.98
N LEU A 748 4.65 -12.10 -27.94
CA LEU A 748 5.83 -12.94 -28.26
C LEU A 748 5.95 -14.15 -27.33
N ARG A 749 5.88 -13.94 -26.00
CA ARG A 749 6.04 -15.01 -25.00
C ARG A 749 4.95 -16.07 -25.10
N ASN A 750 3.74 -15.66 -25.47
CA ASN A 750 2.59 -16.54 -25.61
C ASN A 750 2.42 -17.07 -27.04
N GLN A 751 3.36 -16.78 -27.95
CA GLN A 751 3.37 -17.26 -29.35
C GLN A 751 2.14 -16.84 -30.16
N PHE A 752 1.73 -15.57 -30.02
CA PHE A 752 0.59 -15.00 -30.78
C PHE A 752 0.94 -14.59 -32.20
N TYR A 753 2.21 -14.25 -32.48
CA TYR A 753 2.64 -13.82 -33.80
C TYR A 753 2.86 -15.01 -34.74
N LYS A 754 2.38 -14.90 -35.98
CA LYS A 754 2.58 -15.90 -37.04
C LYS A 754 3.94 -15.76 -37.73
N SER A 755 4.46 -14.54 -37.78
CA SER A 755 5.74 -14.17 -38.40
C SER A 755 6.38 -13.01 -37.65
N ALA A 756 7.69 -12.85 -37.81
CA ALA A 756 8.42 -11.70 -37.26
C ALA A 756 7.86 -10.35 -37.78
N SER A 757 7.30 -10.31 -38.99
CA SER A 757 6.70 -9.11 -39.58
C SER A 757 5.48 -8.57 -38.82
N GLU A 758 4.63 -9.45 -38.25
CA GLU A 758 3.49 -9.02 -37.43
C GLU A 758 3.96 -8.32 -36.13
N CYS A 759 5.05 -8.80 -35.54
CA CYS A 759 5.65 -8.19 -34.36
C CYS A 759 6.28 -6.83 -34.67
N VAL A 760 6.91 -6.68 -35.84
CA VAL A 760 7.46 -5.40 -36.31
C VAL A 760 6.33 -4.39 -36.58
N SER A 761 5.22 -4.83 -37.16
CA SER A 761 4.04 -3.99 -37.39
C SER A 761 3.41 -3.47 -36.09
N ASP A 762 3.28 -4.31 -35.06
CA ASP A 762 2.80 -3.87 -33.75
C ASP A 762 3.75 -2.83 -33.12
N PHE A 763 5.07 -2.99 -33.29
CA PHE A 763 6.05 -1.99 -32.82
C PHE A 763 5.90 -0.66 -33.56
N GLN A 764 5.75 -0.68 -34.88
CA GLN A 764 5.48 0.53 -35.67
C GLN A 764 4.17 1.20 -35.28
N ARG A 765 3.18 0.43 -34.82
CA ARG A 765 1.90 0.98 -34.34
C ARG A 765 2.06 1.85 -33.10
N ILE A 766 3.04 1.56 -32.24
CA ILE A 766 3.40 2.43 -31.11
C ILE A 766 3.88 3.78 -31.64
N VAL A 767 4.80 3.76 -32.61
CA VAL A 767 5.39 4.98 -33.21
C VAL A 767 4.30 5.80 -33.92
N CYS A 768 3.45 5.16 -34.74
CA CYS A 768 2.34 5.84 -35.43
C CYS A 768 1.35 6.48 -34.45
N ASN A 769 0.95 5.77 -33.39
CA ASN A 769 0.04 6.33 -32.39
C ASN A 769 0.63 7.58 -31.73
N VAL A 770 1.95 7.61 -31.49
CA VAL A 770 2.64 8.78 -30.96
C VAL A 770 2.59 9.94 -31.95
N HIS A 771 2.87 9.71 -33.23
CA HIS A 771 2.86 10.74 -34.28
C HIS A 771 1.46 11.33 -34.51
N VAL A 772 0.41 10.51 -34.37
CA VAL A 772 -0.99 10.94 -34.55
C VAL A 772 -1.45 11.80 -33.37
N TYR A 773 -1.05 11.46 -32.15
CA TYR A 773 -1.54 12.15 -30.95
C TYR A 773 -0.64 13.31 -30.49
N ASN A 774 0.67 13.24 -30.74
CA ASN A 774 1.65 14.21 -30.26
C ASN A 774 2.19 15.07 -31.42
N GLY A 775 2.34 16.37 -31.18
CA GLY A 775 3.07 17.25 -32.11
C GLY A 775 4.57 16.97 -32.14
N HIS A 776 5.23 17.37 -33.24
CA HIS A 776 6.68 17.21 -33.48
C HIS A 776 7.60 17.86 -32.42
N GLU A 777 7.07 18.70 -31.54
CA GLU A 777 7.84 19.33 -30.46
C GLU A 777 7.74 18.57 -29.12
N SER A 778 7.05 17.42 -29.09
CA SER A 778 6.85 16.61 -27.88
C SER A 778 8.05 15.71 -27.59
N GLN A 779 8.45 15.60 -26.33
CA GLN A 779 9.47 14.65 -25.90
C GLN A 779 9.08 13.19 -26.24
N ALA A 780 7.78 12.86 -26.22
CA ALA A 780 7.31 11.53 -26.62
C ALA A 780 7.54 11.27 -28.11
N PHE A 781 7.50 12.31 -28.95
CA PHE A 781 7.79 12.22 -30.38
C PHE A 781 9.27 11.87 -30.60
N ASP A 782 10.17 12.61 -29.95
CA ASP A 782 11.63 12.37 -30.02
C ASP A 782 12.01 10.98 -29.47
N ASP A 783 11.41 10.57 -28.34
CA ASP A 783 11.63 9.26 -27.73
C ASP A 783 11.15 8.12 -28.65
N ALA A 784 10.04 8.30 -29.36
CA ALA A 784 9.52 7.31 -30.30
C ALA A 784 10.43 7.17 -31.54
N GLU A 785 10.92 8.27 -32.10
CA GLU A 785 11.84 8.24 -33.24
C GLU A 785 13.18 7.58 -32.87
N LEU A 786 13.71 7.89 -31.68
CA LEU A 786 14.92 7.27 -31.17
C LEU A 786 14.75 5.75 -31.00
N LEU A 787 13.64 5.30 -30.43
CA LEU A 787 13.36 3.86 -30.26
C LEU A 787 13.15 3.15 -31.59
N GLU A 788 12.52 3.81 -32.57
CA GLU A 788 12.38 3.26 -33.91
C GLU A 788 13.76 3.03 -34.55
N ASN A 789 14.66 4.00 -34.47
CA ASN A 789 16.02 3.87 -35.00
C ASN A 789 16.77 2.71 -34.32
N ILE A 790 16.72 2.61 -32.99
CA ILE A 790 17.36 1.53 -32.22
C ILE A 790 16.77 0.16 -32.57
N PHE A 791 15.44 0.08 -32.73
CA PHE A 791 14.79 -1.16 -33.11
C PHE A 791 15.19 -1.58 -34.52
N MET A 792 15.21 -0.65 -35.48
CA MET A 792 15.60 -0.91 -36.87
C MET A 792 17.06 -1.39 -36.97
N GLU A 793 17.99 -0.80 -36.22
CA GLU A 793 19.37 -1.28 -36.12
C GLU A 793 19.46 -2.72 -35.58
N SER A 794 18.58 -3.07 -34.62
CA SER A 794 18.52 -4.42 -34.08
C SER A 794 17.96 -5.45 -35.09
N LEU A 795 17.08 -5.02 -36.01
CA LEU A 795 16.52 -5.87 -37.06
C LEU A 795 17.54 -6.20 -38.16
N VAL A 796 18.52 -5.32 -38.42
CA VAL A 796 19.61 -5.58 -39.39
C VAL A 796 20.44 -6.82 -38.98
N LYS A 797 20.56 -7.09 -37.69
CA LYS A 797 21.30 -8.24 -37.13
C LYS A 797 20.47 -9.53 -37.08
N MET A 798 19.23 -9.51 -37.57
CA MET A 798 18.32 -10.66 -37.51
C MET A 798 18.79 -11.81 -38.43
N PRO A 799 18.76 -13.08 -37.97
CA PRO A 799 19.17 -14.22 -38.78
C PRO A 799 18.27 -14.45 -40.01
N GLN A 800 18.90 -14.74 -41.15
CA GLN A 800 18.28 -15.05 -42.45
C GLN A 800 18.85 -16.38 -42.98
N PRO A 801 18.05 -17.28 -43.60
CA PRO A 801 16.61 -17.21 -43.84
C PRO A 801 15.75 -17.55 -42.60
N GLU A 802 14.45 -17.27 -42.66
CA GLU A 802 13.50 -17.67 -41.60
C GLU A 802 13.35 -19.20 -41.56
N VAL A 803 13.61 -19.80 -40.40
CA VAL A 803 13.54 -21.26 -40.17
C VAL A 803 12.63 -21.55 -38.98
N GLU A 804 11.72 -22.53 -39.14
CA GLU A 804 10.88 -23.02 -38.05
C GLU A 804 11.71 -23.78 -36.99
N LEU A 805 11.53 -23.41 -35.73
CA LEU A 805 12.15 -24.03 -34.57
C LEU A 805 11.15 -24.97 -33.87
N PRO A 806 11.62 -26.05 -33.22
CA PRO A 806 10.76 -26.92 -32.40
C PRO A 806 10.05 -26.12 -31.30
N VAL A 807 8.73 -26.26 -31.18
CA VAL A 807 7.93 -25.59 -30.15
C VAL A 807 8.33 -26.13 -28.77
N PRO A 808 8.65 -25.27 -27.77
CA PRO A 808 8.91 -25.71 -26.40
C PRO A 808 7.67 -26.40 -25.81
N LEU A 809 7.76 -27.69 -25.47
CA LEU A 809 6.66 -28.48 -24.92
C LEU A 809 6.12 -27.85 -23.61
N ARG A 810 4.90 -27.31 -23.63
CA ARG A 810 4.11 -27.01 -22.41
C ARG A 810 3.61 -28.34 -21.83
N GLY A 811 3.88 -28.58 -20.54
CA GLY A 811 3.40 -29.77 -19.82
C GLY A 811 1.87 -29.84 -19.79
N GLY A 812 1.30 -30.93 -20.30
CA GLY A 812 -0.14 -31.18 -20.36
C GLY A 812 -0.79 -31.62 -19.03
N PRO A 813 -2.14 -31.70 -19.00
CA PRO A 813 -2.93 -31.93 -17.80
C PRO A 813 -2.89 -33.41 -17.35
N ARG A 814 -2.72 -33.65 -16.05
CA ARG A 814 -2.73 -35.00 -15.47
C ARG A 814 -4.17 -35.46 -15.21
N LYS A 815 -4.56 -36.59 -15.83
CA LYS A 815 -5.74 -37.39 -15.49
C LYS A 815 -5.73 -37.75 -13.99
N ARG A 816 -6.79 -37.38 -13.25
CA ARG A 816 -7.04 -37.86 -11.88
C ARG A 816 -7.64 -39.26 -11.93
N LYS A 817 -7.02 -40.21 -11.23
CA LYS A 817 -7.64 -41.51 -10.88
C LYS A 817 -8.73 -41.28 -9.83
N ARG A 818 -9.93 -41.80 -10.08
CA ARG A 818 -10.96 -42.03 -9.06
C ARG A 818 -10.42 -43.00 -8.02
N CYS A 819 -10.65 -42.72 -6.74
CA CYS A 819 -10.73 -43.75 -5.72
C CYS A 819 -11.96 -43.49 -4.86
N SER A 820 -12.63 -44.59 -4.57
CA SER A 820 -13.98 -44.75 -4.08
C SER A 820 -14.16 -44.38 -2.61
N THR A 821 -15.40 -44.01 -2.32
CA THR A 821 -16.07 -43.88 -1.03
C THR A 821 -15.70 -44.94 0.01
N ARG A 822 -15.52 -44.51 1.26
CA ARG A 822 -15.90 -45.29 2.44
C ARG A 822 -16.50 -44.35 3.48
N SER A 823 -17.76 -44.63 3.81
CA SER A 823 -18.60 -43.99 4.81
C SER A 823 -18.21 -44.43 6.22
N GLU A 824 -18.08 -43.49 7.15
CA GLU A 824 -18.28 -43.75 8.58
C GLU A 824 -19.01 -42.55 9.21
N ASP A 825 -20.25 -42.80 9.62
CA ASP A 825 -20.98 -42.01 10.61
C ASP A 825 -20.42 -42.29 12.01
N ARG A 826 -20.27 -41.25 12.85
CA ARG A 826 -20.94 -41.16 14.17
C ARG A 826 -20.53 -39.91 14.99
N SER A 827 -21.57 -39.18 15.37
CA SER A 827 -21.88 -38.55 16.66
C SER A 827 -20.90 -37.59 17.37
N ALA A 828 -21.45 -36.39 17.58
CA ALA A 828 -21.26 -35.39 18.62
C ALA A 828 -20.35 -35.68 19.83
N GLY A 829 -19.53 -34.67 20.16
CA GLY A 829 -18.84 -34.53 21.44
C GLY A 829 -18.08 -33.19 21.48
N ASN A 830 -18.65 -32.19 22.16
CA ASN A 830 -18.08 -30.86 22.37
C ASN A 830 -16.75 -30.91 23.14
N ILE A 831 -15.65 -30.50 22.51
CA ILE A 831 -14.46 -29.96 23.19
C ILE A 831 -13.86 -28.86 22.29
N ILE A 832 -14.10 -27.60 22.66
CA ILE A 832 -13.60 -26.40 22.01
C ILE A 832 -12.20 -26.12 22.58
N LEU A 833 -11.13 -26.44 21.83
CA LEU A 833 -9.83 -25.72 21.86
C LEU A 833 -8.72 -26.17 20.85
N PRO A 834 -8.96 -26.95 19.77
CA PRO A 834 -7.93 -27.11 18.72
C PRO A 834 -8.38 -26.69 17.30
N ARG A 835 -9.30 -25.72 17.16
CA ARG A 835 -9.77 -25.23 15.84
C ARG A 835 -8.89 -24.14 15.21
N VAL A 836 -8.29 -23.27 16.03
CA VAL A 836 -7.49 -22.10 15.60
C VAL A 836 -6.19 -22.52 14.92
N GLU A 837 -5.47 -23.49 15.48
CA GLU A 837 -4.22 -23.97 14.87
C GLU A 837 -4.47 -24.61 13.49
N LYS A 838 -5.65 -25.21 13.29
CA LYS A 838 -6.08 -25.78 12.00
C LYS A 838 -6.46 -24.70 10.99
N LEU A 839 -7.22 -23.69 11.38
CA LEU A 839 -7.64 -22.60 10.47
C LEU A 839 -6.47 -21.69 10.10
N VAL A 840 -5.63 -21.33 11.08
CA VAL A 840 -4.38 -20.63 10.83
C VAL A 840 -3.45 -21.50 9.98
N LYS A 841 -3.27 -22.80 10.26
CA LYS A 841 -2.50 -23.70 9.35
C LYS A 841 -3.05 -23.71 7.94
N LYS A 842 -4.38 -23.74 7.74
CA LYS A 842 -5.01 -23.81 6.42
C LYS A 842 -4.80 -22.51 5.62
N ALA A 843 -5.00 -21.37 6.26
CA ALA A 843 -4.68 -20.06 5.69
C ALA A 843 -3.18 -19.92 5.39
N VAL A 844 -2.33 -20.57 6.17
CA VAL A 844 -0.87 -20.48 6.08
C VAL A 844 -0.27 -21.46 5.08
N GLU A 845 -0.83 -22.65 4.93
CA GLU A 845 -0.46 -23.58 3.85
C GLU A 845 -0.77 -22.99 2.49
N SER A 846 -1.76 -22.12 2.41
CA SER A 846 -2.08 -21.33 1.22
C SER A 846 -1.05 -20.21 0.93
N LEU A 847 -0.18 -19.86 1.90
CA LEU A 847 0.91 -18.87 1.75
C LEU A 847 2.25 -19.50 1.31
N LYS A 848 2.35 -20.83 1.17
CA LYS A 848 3.57 -21.47 0.66
C LYS A 848 3.71 -21.19 -0.84
N PRO A 849 4.82 -20.62 -1.33
CA PRO A 849 5.08 -20.57 -2.76
C PRO A 849 5.11 -22.00 -3.32
N GLU A 850 4.44 -22.26 -4.45
CA GLU A 850 4.63 -23.49 -5.20
C GLU A 850 6.10 -23.57 -5.62
N GLY A 851 6.88 -24.37 -4.90
CA GLY A 851 8.31 -24.51 -5.15
C GLY A 851 8.58 -25.14 -6.53
N PRO A 852 9.65 -24.72 -7.23
CA PRO A 852 10.01 -25.29 -8.52
C PRO A 852 10.41 -26.76 -8.34
N ARG A 853 9.77 -27.66 -9.10
CA ARG A 853 10.23 -29.06 -9.24
C ARG A 853 11.68 -29.06 -9.74
N ARG A 854 12.58 -29.58 -8.89
CA ARG A 854 13.93 -30.01 -9.26
C ARG A 854 13.92 -30.76 -10.60
N ARG A 855 14.47 -30.15 -11.66
CA ARG A 855 15.03 -30.88 -12.79
C ARG A 855 16.52 -31.11 -12.49
N ARG A 856 16.84 -32.29 -11.98
CA ARG A 856 18.15 -32.92 -12.21
C ARG A 856 18.12 -33.49 -13.64
N ARG A 857 19.25 -33.36 -14.37
CA ARG A 857 19.52 -33.67 -15.79
C ARG A 857 19.16 -32.51 -16.73
N ALA A 858 20.06 -31.86 -17.46
CA ALA A 858 21.38 -32.27 -17.95
C ALA A 858 22.33 -31.08 -18.10
N GLN A 859 23.52 -31.17 -17.53
CA GLN A 859 24.75 -30.57 -18.07
C GLN A 859 25.90 -31.44 -17.51
N LYS A 860 26.23 -32.48 -18.27
CA LYS A 860 27.51 -33.20 -18.20
C LYS A 860 28.15 -32.92 -19.56
N ALA A 861 29.44 -32.60 -19.56
CA ALA A 861 30.18 -31.83 -20.57
C ALA A 861 29.99 -30.32 -20.36
N SER A 862 30.96 -29.56 -19.87
CA SER A 862 32.42 -29.65 -20.00
C SER A 862 33.09 -28.90 -18.83
N ASP A 863 34.17 -29.48 -18.27
CA ASP A 863 35.44 -28.88 -17.79
C ASP A 863 35.39 -27.50 -17.11
N SER A 864 36.11 -27.18 -16.03
CA SER A 864 37.10 -27.86 -15.20
C SER A 864 37.33 -26.95 -13.97
N ASP A 865 37.99 -27.48 -12.95
CA ASP A 865 38.76 -26.77 -11.91
C ASP A 865 38.11 -26.36 -10.57
N ALA A 866 38.79 -26.88 -9.53
CA ALA A 866 39.01 -26.34 -8.18
C ALA A 866 37.96 -26.54 -7.05
N SER A 867 38.29 -27.56 -6.23
CA SER A 867 38.47 -27.53 -4.76
C SER A 867 37.28 -27.44 -3.77
N THR A 868 37.27 -28.47 -2.92
CA THR A 868 37.07 -28.54 -1.44
C THR A 868 35.67 -28.51 -0.80
N ASP A 869 35.30 -29.72 -0.33
CA ASP A 869 34.64 -30.14 0.93
C ASP A 869 33.97 -29.12 1.86
N SER A 870 32.70 -29.39 2.21
CA SER A 870 32.20 -29.56 3.60
C SER A 870 30.65 -29.65 3.63
N ASP A 871 30.07 -30.85 3.56
CA ASP A 871 28.60 -31.03 3.72
C ASP A 871 28.16 -32.27 4.53
N ASP A 872 29.08 -33.03 5.14
CA ASP A 872 28.72 -34.30 5.82
C ASP A 872 28.36 -34.19 7.32
N GLU A 873 28.35 -33.00 7.93
CA GLU A 873 27.97 -32.84 9.36
C GLU A 873 26.47 -32.54 9.61
N ALA A 874 25.67 -32.27 8.57
CA ALA A 874 24.33 -31.70 8.73
C ALA A 874 23.25 -32.68 9.23
N LEU A 875 23.46 -34.01 9.12
CA LEU A 875 22.42 -34.99 9.46
C LEU A 875 22.34 -35.33 10.96
N SER A 876 23.39 -35.10 11.75
CA SER A 876 23.45 -35.41 13.19
C SER A 876 22.68 -34.39 14.04
N PHE A 877 22.76 -33.10 13.69
CA PHE A 877 22.20 -32.02 14.50
C PHE A 877 20.67 -31.94 14.50
N ALA A 878 20.00 -32.39 13.43
CA ALA A 878 18.54 -32.38 13.35
C ALA A 878 17.90 -33.43 14.27
N GLU A 879 18.57 -34.58 14.45
CA GLU A 879 18.10 -35.67 15.31
C GLU A 879 18.41 -35.40 16.79
N LEU A 880 19.57 -34.79 17.09
CA LEU A 880 19.90 -34.31 18.43
C LEU A 880 18.91 -33.22 18.92
N ARG A 881 18.42 -32.37 18.00
CA ARG A 881 17.36 -31.39 18.31
C ARG A 881 16.04 -32.05 18.67
N ARG A 882 15.66 -33.14 18.00
CA ARG A 882 14.43 -33.89 18.32
C ARG A 882 14.52 -34.55 19.70
N LEU A 883 15.68 -35.12 20.05
CA LEU A 883 15.92 -35.68 21.39
C LEU A 883 15.87 -34.61 22.49
N LYS A 884 16.48 -33.44 22.26
CA LYS A 884 16.38 -32.30 23.20
C LYS A 884 14.95 -31.76 23.32
N GLN A 885 14.18 -31.78 22.23
CA GLN A 885 12.78 -31.33 22.23
C GLN A 885 11.87 -32.29 23.01
N VAL A 886 12.11 -33.60 22.92
CA VAL A 886 11.40 -34.61 23.73
C VAL A 886 11.80 -34.53 25.21
N GLN A 887 13.09 -34.33 25.52
CA GLN A 887 13.54 -34.10 26.90
C GLN A 887 12.94 -32.83 27.51
N PHE A 888 12.82 -31.76 26.72
CA PHE A 888 12.21 -30.51 27.17
C PHE A 888 10.71 -30.67 27.46
N LEU A 889 9.98 -31.39 26.59
CA LEU A 889 8.55 -31.68 26.78
C LEU A 889 8.29 -32.60 27.98
N SER A 890 9.14 -33.61 28.20
CA SER A 890 9.10 -34.48 29.39
C SER A 890 9.23 -33.66 30.68
N ARG A 891 10.20 -32.73 30.71
CA ARG A 891 10.44 -31.86 31.87
C ARG A 891 9.30 -30.86 32.11
N GLN A 892 8.67 -30.37 31.05
CA GLN A 892 7.49 -29.53 31.15
C GLN A 892 6.32 -30.31 31.75
N LEU A 893 6.05 -31.53 31.28
CA LEU A 893 4.99 -32.40 31.83
C LEU A 893 5.22 -32.76 33.31
N GLU A 894 6.45 -33.06 33.71
CA GLU A 894 6.81 -33.29 35.13
C GLU A 894 6.59 -32.03 35.99
N ASN A 895 6.98 -30.86 35.48
CA ASN A 895 6.77 -29.59 36.18
C ASN A 895 5.29 -29.24 36.30
N THR A 896 4.49 -29.47 35.26
CA THR A 896 3.03 -29.23 35.30
C THR A 896 2.33 -30.21 36.24
N ALA A 897 2.76 -31.48 36.28
CA ALA A 897 2.24 -32.47 37.22
C ALA A 897 2.60 -32.11 38.68
N THR A 898 3.79 -31.56 38.90
CA THR A 898 4.24 -31.09 40.23
C THR A 898 3.47 -29.84 40.67
N GLN A 899 3.20 -28.91 39.75
CA GLN A 899 2.35 -27.73 39.99
C GLN A 899 0.90 -28.12 40.29
N LEU A 900 0.33 -29.09 39.56
CA LEU A 900 -1.01 -29.62 39.84
C LEU A 900 -1.08 -30.30 41.23
N ARG A 901 -0.03 -31.04 41.63
CA ARG A 901 0.08 -31.63 42.98
C ARG A 901 0.21 -30.60 44.11
N LEU A 902 0.74 -29.41 43.82
CA LEU A 902 0.88 -28.32 44.80
C LEU A 902 -0.40 -27.48 44.94
N VAL A 903 -1.25 -27.45 43.90
CA VAL A 903 -2.46 -26.62 43.86
C VAL A 903 -3.70 -27.35 44.39
N CYS A 904 -3.72 -28.69 44.33
CA CYS A 904 -4.85 -29.49 44.80
C CYS A 904 -4.59 -30.04 46.21
N THR A 905 -4.93 -29.25 47.23
CA THR A 905 -5.14 -29.77 48.59
C THR A 905 -6.62 -30.10 48.79
N GLU A 906 -6.84 -31.39 49.04
CA GLU A 906 -8.01 -32.08 49.62
C GLU A 906 -9.39 -31.95 48.95
N ASP A 907 -9.99 -33.12 48.75
CA ASP A 907 -11.40 -33.40 48.43
C ASP A 907 -11.95 -32.97 47.06
N ASP A 908 -11.74 -33.81 46.04
CA ASP A 908 -12.79 -34.14 45.06
C ASP A 908 -12.39 -35.35 44.19
N GLY A 909 -13.27 -36.35 44.10
CA GLY A 909 -13.03 -37.63 43.37
C GLY A 909 -12.78 -37.49 41.86
N MET A 910 -12.95 -36.30 41.28
CA MET A 910 -12.59 -35.99 39.89
C MET A 910 -11.07 -35.90 39.66
N VAL A 911 -10.32 -35.72 40.74
CA VAL A 911 -8.87 -35.50 40.74
C VAL A 911 -8.09 -36.81 40.49
N GLU A 912 -8.60 -37.97 40.94
CA GLU A 912 -7.96 -39.28 40.69
C GLU A 912 -7.96 -39.67 39.20
N GLU A 913 -9.03 -39.37 38.45
CA GLU A 913 -9.08 -39.70 37.01
C GLU A 913 -8.15 -38.80 36.18
N VAL A 914 -8.04 -37.52 36.55
CA VAL A 914 -7.10 -36.59 35.92
C VAL A 914 -5.67 -37.00 36.25
N TYR A 915 -5.36 -37.37 37.50
CA TYR A 915 -4.04 -37.90 37.84
C TYR A 915 -3.73 -39.22 37.13
N ALA A 916 -4.68 -40.15 37.04
CA ALA A 916 -4.50 -41.41 36.31
C ALA A 916 -4.35 -41.20 34.79
N CYS A 917 -4.92 -40.12 34.24
CA CYS A 917 -4.74 -39.73 32.84
C CYS A 917 -3.35 -39.13 32.62
N VAL A 918 -2.92 -38.21 33.48
CA VAL A 918 -1.58 -37.60 33.44
C VAL A 918 -0.49 -38.66 33.62
N ASP A 919 -0.64 -39.57 34.58
CA ASP A 919 0.32 -40.64 34.85
C ASP A 919 0.41 -41.65 33.69
N ARG A 920 -0.71 -41.91 32.99
CA ARG A 920 -0.72 -42.69 31.74
C ARG A 920 -0.02 -41.98 30.59
N GLN A 921 -0.18 -40.66 30.45
CA GLN A 921 0.50 -39.87 29.42
C GLN A 921 2.01 -39.77 29.68
N ILE A 922 2.42 -39.65 30.95
CA ILE A 922 3.85 -39.68 31.33
C ILE A 922 4.47 -41.04 30.98
N LYS A 923 3.82 -42.16 31.36
CA LYS A 923 4.29 -43.51 31.01
C LYS A 923 4.36 -43.74 29.49
N LEU A 924 3.42 -43.19 28.73
CA LEU A 924 3.44 -43.24 27.26
C LEU A 924 4.60 -42.43 26.67
N ALA A 925 4.89 -41.25 27.22
CA ALA A 925 6.01 -40.41 26.81
C ALA A 925 7.37 -41.07 27.15
N GLU A 926 7.50 -41.70 28.31
CA GLU A 926 8.70 -42.48 28.68
C GLU A 926 8.92 -43.67 27.75
N LYS A 927 7.85 -44.40 27.40
CA LYS A 927 7.92 -45.50 26.44
C LYS A 927 8.32 -45.03 25.03
N GLN A 928 7.84 -43.87 24.60
CA GLN A 928 8.25 -43.27 23.33
C GLN A 928 9.72 -42.81 23.36
N LYS A 929 10.20 -42.31 24.51
CA LYS A 929 11.61 -41.94 24.71
C LYS A 929 12.52 -43.16 24.63
N GLU A 930 12.15 -44.28 25.26
CA GLU A 930 12.89 -45.55 25.12
C GLU A 930 12.89 -46.06 23.68
N TRP A 931 11.73 -46.04 23.02
CA TRP A 931 11.63 -46.53 21.64
C TRP A 931 12.47 -45.70 20.66
N LEU A 932 12.50 -44.38 20.83
CA LEU A 932 13.32 -43.49 20.02
C LEU A 932 14.81 -43.66 20.31
N ALA A 933 15.19 -43.89 21.58
CA ALA A 933 16.58 -44.18 21.95
C ALA A 933 17.06 -45.52 21.34
N ILE A 934 16.21 -46.55 21.39
CA ILE A 934 16.49 -47.86 20.79
C ILE A 934 16.59 -47.76 19.26
N ASP A 935 15.69 -47.02 18.60
CA ASP A 935 15.75 -46.81 17.14
C ASP A 935 17.01 -46.04 16.72
N THR A 936 17.41 -45.04 17.51
CA THR A 936 18.65 -44.28 17.28
C THR A 936 19.89 -45.14 17.48
N MET A 937 19.94 -45.95 18.55
CA MET A 937 21.03 -46.90 18.78
C MET A 937 21.08 -48.00 17.71
N LYS A 938 19.94 -48.50 17.22
CA LYS A 938 19.90 -49.48 16.13
C LYS A 938 20.42 -48.90 14.82
N LYS A 939 20.08 -47.64 14.52
CA LYS A 939 20.60 -46.92 13.33
C LYS A 939 22.10 -46.64 13.45
N PHE A 940 22.57 -46.29 14.65
CA PHE A 940 23.99 -46.09 14.92
C PHE A 940 24.78 -47.40 14.82
N ALA A 941 24.27 -48.49 15.40
CA ALA A 941 24.85 -49.84 15.28
C ALA A 941 24.83 -50.35 13.83
N HIS A 942 23.80 -50.00 13.05
CA HIS A 942 23.75 -50.35 11.63
C HIS A 942 24.75 -49.54 10.80
N LYS A 943 25.01 -48.28 11.17
CA LYS A 943 26.06 -47.44 10.57
C LYS A 943 27.46 -47.96 10.90
N LEU A 944 27.70 -48.34 12.16
CA LEU A 944 28.96 -48.97 12.59
C LEU A 944 29.18 -50.33 11.90
N ARG A 945 28.14 -51.13 11.68
CA ARG A 945 28.24 -52.37 10.87
C ARG A 945 28.58 -52.07 9.41
N LYS A 946 27.99 -51.04 8.81
CA LYS A 946 28.32 -50.62 7.44
C LYS A 946 29.74 -50.09 7.29
N GLU A 947 30.29 -49.45 8.32
CA GLU A 947 31.69 -49.03 8.34
C GLU A 947 32.64 -50.21 8.59
N LYS A 948 32.22 -51.23 9.37
CA LYS A 948 32.96 -52.48 9.56
C LYS A 948 33.01 -53.34 8.27
N ASP A 949 31.95 -53.32 7.46
CA ASP A 949 31.89 -54.01 6.15
C ASP A 949 32.69 -53.29 5.02
N HIS A 950 33.39 -52.19 5.33
CA HIS A 950 34.26 -51.46 4.38
C HIS A 950 35.75 -51.48 4.75
N HIS A 951 36.11 -52.13 5.86
CA HIS A 951 37.50 -52.36 6.25
C HIS A 951 37.67 -53.82 6.73
N ASP A 952 37.85 -54.74 5.77
CA ASP A 952 38.59 -55.98 6.01
C ASP A 952 40.09 -55.64 5.99
N SER A 953 40.62 -55.26 7.14
CA SER A 953 41.96 -55.61 7.65
C SER A 953 42.23 -54.75 8.89
N ASP A 954 42.48 -55.45 10.00
CA ASP A 954 42.91 -54.96 11.30
C ASP A 954 41.92 -54.07 12.05
N PHE A 955 41.14 -54.68 12.95
CA PHE A 955 41.08 -54.32 14.37
C PHE A 955 40.12 -55.29 15.09
N ASP A 956 40.69 -56.12 15.99
CA ASP A 956 39.99 -56.91 17.01
C ASP A 956 39.10 -56.02 17.90
#